data_AF-A0A3Q9QVI7-F1
#
_entry.id   AF-A0A3Q9QVI7-F1
#
_cell.length_a   1.000
_cell.length_b   1.000
_cell.length_c   1.000
_cell.angle_alpha   90.00
_cell.angle_beta   90.00
_cell.angle_gamma   90.00
#
_symmetry.space_group_name_H-M   'P 1'
#
loop_
_entity.id
_entity.type
_entity.pdbx_description
1 polymer ?
#
loop_
_entity_poly.entity_id
_entity_poly.type
_entity_poly.pdbx_seq_one_letter_code
_entity_poly.pdbx_strand_id
1 'polypeptide(L)'
;MNRLFSINYSLYAGILLSAILIFLAIFGPILAPHTLTETLKLSYENGTIFAPPLGPFKSNEFLLGTDQSGYDLLSMILYGIRYTIIISFTVTLFKMTAGTLIGLYVGTWKKTPQWLEAFENAWSYVPLFLIMFFFLKPITFNVMLDPNVLVFYFIIIASIVSTPSIVSSVRKKSKEISTATFIEAARTLGANRHRLVWKHIFPQLKESLLVMFILEIVQVIALMGQLALMKIFIGGTIYRPDNQIYLSITKEISGLVGAARESIYSNSTYILYVPLILLLIITISFSLLANGLKNRFQSNYQRTPWIKTGFEPSLRPKRKVYKKKRSFYLTGESLAFVVLILTFVGFGTYVYITKDNDIGVKNYSRAAYYLNLKMGNEGKFTTNAKITVTNESDNKWEDLVFYFIPNAFTKGHSIKSVKGFSVVDIKEIKVNGEKADFSLNHDTLRILLNKKMESREQAKVEIIYQFTVPEEGSRFSKVKDHYYLAQWYPMLATFQNGKWNKEDYQDGFETFHIDFSNYVVHYEIPKEYSFISTADKDPGLNEHKGQVKVKKVRDFFIAVVKDFKMYTTAVNGVEVRLFTKEDHDKAPKDTLKLAKKALDFYQKNIGEYPLSQLDVILDNGQNMEYPGIITVDPYHDNSQFFKIALVHEIAHQYFYGVVSNDQYHEAWLDEGFTEFATNMYFYLAEHQGPYQAQAFSMYRMRKIEELGLGRQISNVPLSEHPNAGYIYGQPALKLFELINHKHDVRREDLNTSIVNYLAAYYNRFKYKEVNTPEFIRFTMDYYQVPEEYFNDWLSIRE
;
A
#
# COMPACT_ATOMS: atom_id res chain seq x y z
N MET A 1 12.20 -29.10 50.24
CA MET A 1 11.36 -29.44 49.07
C MET A 1 11.94 -28.74 47.84
N ASN A 2 12.13 -29.49 46.77
CA ASN A 2 13.02 -29.22 45.63
C ASN A 2 12.75 -27.92 44.86
N ARG A 3 13.83 -27.15 44.57
CA ARG A 3 13.83 -25.94 43.71
C ARG A 3 13.48 -26.20 42.24
N LEU A 4 13.37 -27.47 41.82
CA LEU A 4 13.04 -27.86 40.44
C LEU A 4 11.54 -27.73 40.08
N PHE A 5 10.65 -27.46 41.05
CA PHE A 5 9.21 -27.23 40.82
C PHE A 5 8.79 -25.74 40.90
N SER A 6 9.72 -24.77 40.82
CA SER A 6 9.38 -23.34 40.93
C SER A 6 9.04 -22.63 39.60
N ILE A 7 9.13 -23.34 38.45
CA ILE A 7 8.89 -22.75 37.13
C ILE A 7 7.44 -23.01 36.71
N ASN A 8 6.69 -21.94 36.50
CA ASN A 8 5.31 -22.02 36.02
C ASN A 8 5.29 -22.20 34.50
N TYR A 9 5.53 -23.42 34.02
CA TYR A 9 5.60 -23.74 32.58
C TYR A 9 4.35 -23.31 31.82
N SER A 10 3.16 -23.43 32.42
CA SER A 10 1.90 -22.96 31.83
C SER A 10 1.92 -21.47 31.55
N LEU A 11 2.48 -20.66 32.46
CA LEU A 11 2.60 -19.22 32.27
C LEU A 11 3.57 -18.86 31.14
N TYR A 12 4.76 -19.45 31.12
CA TYR A 12 5.75 -19.13 30.08
C TYR A 12 5.32 -19.60 28.69
N ALA A 13 4.79 -20.82 28.58
CA ALA A 13 4.25 -21.33 27.32
C ALA A 13 3.05 -20.48 26.85
N GLY A 14 2.14 -20.11 27.76
CA GLY A 14 1.01 -19.24 27.46
C GLY A 14 1.43 -17.85 26.99
N ILE A 15 2.42 -17.23 27.63
CA ILE A 15 2.96 -15.92 27.22
C ILE A 15 3.57 -16.01 25.82
N LEU A 16 4.41 -17.01 25.57
CA LEU A 16 5.09 -17.17 24.28
C LEU A 16 4.09 -17.39 23.14
N LEU A 17 3.19 -18.36 23.30
CA LEU A 17 2.19 -18.67 22.28
C LEU A 17 1.24 -17.49 22.04
N SER A 18 0.76 -16.83 23.09
CA SER A 18 -0.14 -15.69 22.93
C SER A 18 0.57 -14.52 22.26
N ALA A 19 1.87 -14.32 22.50
CA ALA A 19 2.64 -13.29 21.82
C ALA A 19 2.83 -13.58 20.33
N ILE A 20 3.11 -14.85 19.95
CA ILE A 20 3.17 -15.27 18.54
C ILE A 20 1.81 -15.02 17.86
N LEU A 21 0.71 -15.39 18.52
CA LEU A 21 -0.62 -15.20 17.96
C LEU A 21 -0.98 -13.71 17.80
N ILE A 22 -0.63 -12.87 18.77
CA ILE A 22 -0.79 -11.41 18.66
C ILE A 22 0.09 -10.85 17.53
N PHE A 23 1.29 -11.38 17.35
CA PHE A 23 2.18 -10.99 16.25
C PHE A 23 1.55 -11.32 14.89
N LEU A 24 1.05 -12.55 14.72
CA LEU A 24 0.33 -12.97 13.52
C LEU A 24 -0.98 -12.20 13.33
N ALA A 25 -1.68 -11.79 14.39
CA ALA A 25 -2.86 -10.92 14.26
C ALA A 25 -2.53 -9.53 13.70
N ILE A 26 -1.36 -8.97 14.05
CA ILE A 26 -0.96 -7.64 13.60
C ILE A 26 -0.31 -7.69 12.22
N PHE A 27 0.60 -8.64 12.00
CA PHE A 27 1.43 -8.73 10.79
C PHE A 27 1.00 -9.83 9.82
N GLY A 28 0.01 -10.65 10.15
CA GLY A 28 -0.45 -11.77 9.33
C GLY A 28 -0.81 -11.38 7.89
N PRO A 29 -1.67 -10.37 7.65
CA PRO A 29 -1.98 -9.91 6.29
C PRO A 29 -0.74 -9.55 5.46
N ILE A 30 0.30 -9.01 6.12
CA ILE A 30 1.57 -8.66 5.48
C ILE A 30 2.40 -9.93 5.25
N LEU A 31 2.36 -10.92 6.14
CA LEU A 31 3.07 -12.19 5.96
C LEU A 31 2.41 -13.16 4.99
N ALA A 32 1.16 -12.90 4.57
CA ALA A 32 0.44 -13.76 3.64
C ALA A 32 1.21 -13.89 2.29
N PRO A 33 1.52 -15.12 1.85
CA PRO A 33 2.16 -15.36 0.55
C PRO A 33 1.31 -14.85 -0.61
N HIS A 34 -0.01 -15.03 -0.51
CA HIS A 34 -0.97 -14.69 -1.54
C HIS A 34 -2.01 -13.70 -1.03
N THR A 35 -2.66 -13.01 -1.96
CA THR A 35 -3.84 -12.20 -1.66
C THR A 35 -5.08 -13.07 -1.48
N LEU A 36 -6.21 -12.48 -1.07
CA LEU A 36 -7.48 -13.21 -0.90
C LEU A 36 -8.25 -13.40 -2.23
N THR A 37 -7.58 -13.16 -3.35
CA THR A 37 -8.11 -13.07 -4.71
C THR A 37 -7.30 -13.92 -5.68
N GLU A 38 -6.00 -14.08 -5.41
CA GLU A 38 -5.17 -15.09 -6.05
C GLU A 38 -5.71 -16.50 -5.77
N THR A 39 -5.85 -17.27 -6.84
CA THR A 39 -6.32 -18.66 -6.79
C THR A 39 -5.40 -19.53 -7.62
N LEU A 40 -5.12 -20.74 -7.14
CA LEU A 40 -4.50 -21.77 -7.95
C LEU A 40 -5.42 -22.10 -9.13
N LYS A 41 -5.01 -21.70 -10.33
CA LYS A 41 -5.62 -22.17 -11.56
C LYS A 41 -5.03 -23.51 -11.97
N LEU A 42 -5.72 -24.22 -12.85
CA LEU A 42 -5.25 -25.50 -13.34
C LEU A 42 -3.95 -25.29 -14.12
N SER A 43 -2.83 -25.75 -13.57
CA SER A 43 -1.50 -25.57 -14.15
C SER A 43 -0.83 -26.92 -14.43
N TYR A 44 -0.02 -26.93 -15.48
CA TYR A 44 0.75 -28.08 -15.92
C TYR A 44 2.23 -27.76 -15.76
N GLU A 45 2.85 -28.29 -14.71
CA GLU A 45 4.28 -28.16 -14.48
C GLU A 45 4.91 -29.54 -14.42
N ASN A 46 5.99 -29.75 -15.19
CA ASN A 46 6.81 -30.96 -15.17
C ASN A 46 6.03 -32.29 -15.27
N GLY A 47 4.94 -32.31 -16.04
CA GLY A 47 4.10 -33.51 -16.21
C GLY A 47 3.14 -33.81 -15.05
N THR A 48 3.09 -32.94 -14.04
CA THR A 48 2.14 -33.00 -12.92
C THR A 48 1.05 -31.93 -13.06
N ILE A 49 -0.20 -32.34 -12.82
CA ILE A 49 -1.36 -31.44 -12.87
C ILE A 49 -1.57 -30.88 -11.46
N PHE A 50 -1.49 -29.56 -11.32
CA PHE A 50 -1.92 -28.86 -10.11
C PHE A 50 -3.32 -28.31 -10.35
N ALA A 51 -4.27 -28.73 -9.51
CA ALA A 51 -5.65 -28.29 -9.58
C ALA A 51 -6.23 -28.15 -8.17
N PRO A 52 -7.14 -27.19 -7.94
CA PRO A 52 -7.91 -27.13 -6.71
C PRO A 52 -8.83 -28.33 -6.54
N PRO A 53 -9.07 -28.79 -5.30
CA PRO A 53 -8.37 -28.40 -4.08
C PRO A 53 -6.99 -29.11 -3.98
N LEU A 54 -5.93 -28.34 -3.69
CA LEU A 54 -4.56 -28.86 -3.52
C LEU A 54 -4.24 -29.14 -2.06
N GLY A 55 -3.73 -30.33 -1.76
CA GLY A 55 -3.38 -30.73 -0.38
C GLY A 55 -2.13 -30.02 0.17
N PRO A 56 -1.96 -29.97 1.51
CA PRO A 56 -0.80 -29.36 2.14
C PRO A 56 0.52 -29.99 1.67
N PHE A 57 1.58 -29.18 1.56
CA PHE A 57 2.94 -29.58 1.19
C PHE A 57 3.08 -30.25 -0.19
N LYS A 58 2.07 -30.11 -1.07
CA LYS A 58 2.16 -30.58 -2.47
C LYS A 58 2.79 -29.58 -3.42
N SER A 59 2.71 -28.29 -3.10
CA SER A 59 3.37 -27.20 -3.83
C SER A 59 4.16 -26.34 -2.84
N ASN A 60 5.31 -25.81 -3.30
CA ASN A 60 6.10 -24.85 -2.53
C ASN A 60 5.43 -23.47 -2.48
N GLU A 61 4.54 -23.18 -3.43
CA GLU A 61 3.75 -21.95 -3.49
C GLU A 61 2.62 -22.02 -2.45
N PHE A 62 1.80 -23.08 -2.50
CA PHE A 62 0.65 -23.27 -1.60
C PHE A 62 0.98 -24.20 -0.43
N LEU A 63 1.78 -23.72 0.54
CA LEU A 63 2.34 -24.54 1.63
C LEU A 63 1.29 -25.33 2.42
N LEU A 64 0.19 -24.69 2.83
CA LEU A 64 -0.90 -25.36 3.57
C LEU A 64 -2.01 -25.89 2.65
N GLY A 65 -1.82 -25.82 1.33
CA GLY A 65 -2.79 -26.21 0.33
C GLY A 65 -3.84 -25.13 0.04
N THR A 66 -4.79 -25.48 -0.82
CA THR A 66 -5.86 -24.57 -1.26
C THR A 66 -7.24 -25.10 -0.88
N ASP A 67 -8.23 -24.20 -0.83
CA ASP A 67 -9.63 -24.61 -0.76
C ASP A 67 -10.16 -25.13 -2.11
N GLN A 68 -11.47 -25.44 -2.15
CA GLN A 68 -12.15 -25.93 -3.35
C GLN A 68 -12.19 -24.91 -4.50
N SER A 69 -12.01 -23.63 -4.21
CA SER A 69 -11.97 -22.54 -5.20
C SER A 69 -10.55 -22.11 -5.56
N GLY A 70 -9.53 -22.77 -5.01
CA GLY A 70 -8.12 -22.47 -5.29
C GLY A 70 -7.49 -21.42 -4.38
N TYR A 71 -8.19 -20.89 -3.38
CA TYR A 71 -7.62 -19.91 -2.46
C TYR A 71 -6.63 -20.56 -1.49
N ASP A 72 -5.50 -19.91 -1.25
CA ASP A 72 -4.47 -20.36 -0.31
C ASP A 72 -4.96 -20.36 1.15
N LEU A 73 -4.93 -21.54 1.79
CA LEU A 73 -5.34 -21.71 3.19
C LEU A 73 -4.44 -20.94 4.15
N LEU A 74 -3.13 -20.84 3.87
CA LEU A 74 -2.19 -20.11 4.72
C LEU A 74 -2.50 -18.62 4.71
N SER A 75 -2.68 -18.04 3.54
CA SER A 75 -3.05 -16.63 3.37
C SER A 75 -4.38 -16.33 4.04
N MET A 76 -5.42 -17.15 3.83
CA MET A 76 -6.72 -16.96 4.51
C MET A 76 -6.61 -16.97 6.04
N ILE A 77 -5.79 -17.85 6.60
CA ILE A 77 -5.51 -17.91 8.04
C ILE A 77 -4.84 -16.62 8.53
N LEU A 78 -3.82 -16.15 7.82
CA LEU A 78 -3.04 -14.98 8.20
C LEU A 78 -3.86 -13.68 8.11
N TYR A 79 -4.77 -13.58 7.14
CA TYR A 79 -5.76 -12.51 7.10
C TYR A 79 -6.81 -12.64 8.21
N GLY A 80 -7.25 -13.87 8.49
CA GLY A 80 -8.34 -14.17 9.43
C GLY A 80 -8.01 -14.02 10.91
N ILE A 81 -6.79 -14.37 11.31
CA ILE A 81 -6.38 -14.42 12.72
C ILE A 81 -6.50 -13.06 13.42
N ARG A 82 -6.32 -11.95 12.67
CA ARG A 82 -6.51 -10.58 13.17
C ARG A 82 -7.91 -10.36 13.72
N TYR A 83 -8.93 -10.81 12.98
CA TYR A 83 -10.33 -10.62 13.35
C TYR A 83 -10.67 -11.47 14.57
N THR A 84 -10.22 -12.73 14.62
CA THR A 84 -10.44 -13.60 15.78
C THR A 84 -9.89 -12.99 17.08
N ILE A 85 -8.67 -12.45 17.04
CA ILE A 85 -8.01 -11.91 18.25
C ILE A 85 -8.53 -10.52 18.62
N ILE A 86 -8.64 -9.60 17.66
CA ILE A 86 -9.07 -8.21 17.94
C ILE A 86 -10.51 -8.20 18.43
N ILE A 87 -11.42 -8.96 17.80
CA ILE A 87 -12.84 -8.98 18.16
C ILE A 87 -13.02 -9.62 19.54
N SER A 88 -12.38 -10.77 19.79
CA SER A 88 -12.49 -11.44 21.09
C SER A 88 -11.94 -10.61 22.24
N PHE A 89 -10.83 -9.90 22.02
CA PHE A 89 -10.27 -8.96 22.98
C PHE A 89 -11.22 -7.76 23.21
N THR A 90 -11.73 -7.15 22.15
CA THR A 90 -12.57 -5.94 22.23
C THR A 90 -13.91 -6.22 22.91
N VAL A 91 -14.60 -7.31 22.53
CA VAL A 91 -15.82 -7.76 23.22
C VAL A 91 -15.55 -7.99 24.70
N THR A 92 -14.43 -8.65 25.00
CA THR A 92 -14.05 -8.93 26.39
C THR A 92 -13.77 -7.66 27.17
N LEU A 93 -13.11 -6.67 26.58
CA LEU A 93 -12.84 -5.37 27.20
C LEU A 93 -14.13 -4.64 27.56
N PHE A 94 -15.08 -4.54 26.64
CA PHE A 94 -16.35 -3.86 26.91
C PHE A 94 -17.19 -4.58 27.95
N LYS A 95 -17.41 -5.89 27.81
CA LYS A 95 -18.22 -6.67 28.79
C LYS A 95 -17.57 -6.73 30.17
N MET A 96 -16.24 -6.84 30.25
CA MET A 96 -15.52 -6.84 31.53
C MET A 96 -15.57 -5.48 32.20
N THR A 97 -15.43 -4.39 31.45
CA THR A 97 -15.48 -3.03 32.02
C THR A 97 -16.88 -2.74 32.58
N ALA A 98 -17.93 -2.94 31.78
CA ALA A 98 -19.31 -2.72 32.21
C ALA A 98 -19.70 -3.68 33.35
N GLY A 99 -19.42 -4.98 33.18
CA GLY A 99 -19.77 -6.01 34.16
C GLY A 99 -19.04 -5.85 35.50
N THR A 100 -17.77 -5.45 35.47
CA THR A 100 -16.99 -5.19 36.69
C THR A 100 -17.52 -3.98 37.44
N LEU A 101 -17.77 -2.86 36.73
CA LEU A 101 -18.31 -1.66 37.36
C LEU A 101 -19.64 -1.96 38.04
N ILE A 102 -20.59 -2.56 37.33
CA ILE A 102 -21.91 -2.89 37.88
C ILE A 102 -21.78 -3.91 39.01
N GLY A 103 -21.04 -5.00 38.80
CA GLY A 103 -20.88 -6.08 39.78
C GLY A 103 -20.24 -5.63 41.10
N LEU A 104 -19.25 -4.74 41.04
CA LEU A 104 -18.63 -4.15 42.25
C LEU A 104 -19.65 -3.38 43.09
N TYR A 105 -20.47 -2.52 42.48
CA TYR A 105 -21.46 -1.73 43.21
C TYR A 105 -22.59 -2.59 43.75
N VAL A 106 -23.18 -3.46 42.93
CA VAL A 106 -24.29 -4.34 43.32
C VAL A 106 -23.84 -5.32 44.42
N GLY A 107 -22.59 -5.79 44.38
CA GLY A 107 -22.02 -6.67 45.40
C GLY A 107 -21.93 -6.03 46.79
N THR A 108 -21.94 -4.71 46.90
CA THR A 108 -21.93 -3.99 48.20
C THR A 108 -23.33 -3.72 48.78
N TRP A 109 -24.39 -4.11 48.08
CA TRP A 109 -25.76 -3.91 48.56
C TRP A 109 -26.07 -4.83 49.74
N LYS A 110 -26.72 -4.28 50.78
CA LYS A 110 -27.12 -5.05 51.98
C LYS A 110 -28.07 -6.21 51.63
N LYS A 111 -28.97 -5.99 50.66
CA LYS A 111 -29.91 -7.00 50.16
C LYS A 111 -29.93 -6.90 48.64
N THR A 112 -29.65 -8.01 47.96
CA THR A 112 -29.80 -8.07 46.49
C THR A 112 -31.28 -8.26 46.16
N PRO A 113 -31.85 -7.49 45.22
CA PRO A 113 -33.22 -7.69 44.79
C PRO A 113 -33.44 -9.10 44.24
N GLN A 114 -34.51 -9.78 44.64
CA GLN A 114 -34.79 -11.16 44.24
C GLN A 114 -34.98 -11.30 42.72
N TRP A 115 -35.55 -10.27 42.07
CA TRP A 115 -35.71 -10.26 40.61
C TRP A 115 -34.36 -10.28 39.88
N LEU A 116 -33.32 -9.64 40.44
CA LEU A 116 -32.00 -9.61 39.84
C LEU A 116 -31.32 -10.97 39.93
N GLU A 117 -31.46 -11.66 41.07
CA GLU A 117 -30.95 -13.03 41.24
C GLU A 117 -31.71 -14.02 40.34
N ALA A 118 -33.03 -13.87 40.21
CA ALA A 118 -33.84 -14.66 39.29
C ALA A 118 -33.42 -14.43 37.83
N PHE A 119 -33.18 -13.18 37.42
CA PHE A 119 -32.70 -12.82 36.10
C PHE A 119 -31.31 -13.40 35.81
N GLU A 120 -30.34 -13.21 36.72
CA GLU A 120 -28.98 -13.76 36.57
C GLU A 120 -29.00 -15.28 36.41
N ASN A 121 -29.80 -15.97 37.23
CA ASN A 121 -29.94 -17.43 37.15
C ASN A 121 -30.56 -17.84 35.82
N ALA A 122 -31.67 -17.21 35.41
CA ALA A 122 -32.33 -17.48 34.12
C ALA A 122 -31.37 -17.27 32.94
N TRP A 123 -30.60 -16.17 32.95
CA TRP A 123 -29.63 -15.84 31.90
C TRP A 123 -28.51 -16.90 31.79
N SER A 124 -28.08 -17.47 32.92
CA SER A 124 -27.03 -18.49 32.93
C SER A 124 -27.43 -19.84 32.34
N TYR A 125 -28.74 -20.13 32.25
CA TYR A 125 -29.23 -21.38 31.66
C TYR A 125 -29.37 -21.32 30.14
N VAL A 126 -29.51 -20.14 29.56
CA VAL A 126 -29.69 -19.98 28.11
C VAL A 126 -28.32 -19.98 27.43
N PRO A 127 -28.07 -20.87 26.45
CA PRO A 127 -26.86 -20.82 25.65
C PRO A 127 -26.73 -19.47 24.92
N LEU A 128 -25.66 -18.72 25.21
CA LEU A 128 -25.47 -17.36 24.68
C LEU A 128 -25.47 -17.32 23.15
N PHE A 129 -24.97 -18.35 22.48
CA PHE A 129 -24.96 -18.41 21.01
C PHE A 129 -26.36 -18.41 20.39
N LEU A 130 -27.39 -18.93 21.08
CA LEU A 130 -28.77 -18.90 20.59
C LEU A 130 -29.31 -17.48 20.59
N ILE A 131 -29.07 -16.73 21.67
CA ILE A 131 -29.45 -15.31 21.75
C ILE A 131 -28.74 -14.55 20.64
N MET A 132 -27.41 -14.71 20.53
CA MET A 132 -26.62 -14.08 19.48
C MET A 132 -27.11 -14.43 18.07
N PHE A 133 -27.48 -15.69 17.82
CA PHE A 133 -28.01 -16.13 16.53
C PHE A 133 -29.28 -15.35 16.15
N PHE A 134 -30.24 -15.19 17.05
CA PHE A 134 -31.48 -14.45 16.74
C PHE A 134 -31.24 -12.97 16.47
N PHE A 135 -30.28 -12.33 17.15
CA PHE A 135 -29.93 -10.92 16.90
C PHE A 135 -29.12 -10.73 15.61
N LEU A 136 -28.22 -11.66 15.28
CA LEU A 136 -27.30 -11.51 14.15
C LEU A 136 -27.87 -12.02 12.83
N LYS A 137 -28.70 -13.08 12.84
CA LYS A 137 -29.30 -13.66 11.63
C LYS A 137 -29.91 -12.62 10.68
N PRO A 138 -30.76 -11.66 11.11
CA PRO A 138 -31.40 -10.71 10.18
C PRO A 138 -30.43 -9.74 9.50
N ILE A 139 -29.22 -9.54 10.05
CA ILE A 139 -28.26 -8.53 9.59
C ILE A 139 -26.99 -9.11 8.96
N THR A 140 -26.81 -10.44 8.97
CA THR A 140 -25.54 -11.06 8.58
C THR A 140 -25.55 -11.61 7.15
N PHE A 141 -26.69 -12.04 6.60
CA PHE A 141 -26.76 -12.70 5.29
C PHE A 141 -26.90 -11.72 4.12
N ASN A 142 -25.94 -11.73 3.19
CA ASN A 142 -25.97 -10.95 1.93
C ASN A 142 -26.36 -9.47 2.12
N VAL A 143 -25.98 -8.88 3.26
CA VAL A 143 -26.33 -7.51 3.62
C VAL A 143 -25.34 -6.52 2.99
N MET A 144 -25.86 -5.41 2.48
CA MET A 144 -25.09 -4.32 1.82
C MET A 144 -24.22 -3.50 2.79
N LEU A 145 -24.21 -3.82 4.09
CA LEU A 145 -23.47 -3.09 5.13
C LEU A 145 -22.01 -3.50 5.20
N ASP A 146 -21.09 -2.54 5.13
CA ASP A 146 -19.63 -2.74 5.23
C ASP A 146 -19.25 -3.77 6.31
N PRO A 147 -18.32 -4.72 6.03
CA PRO A 147 -17.91 -5.75 6.98
C PRO A 147 -17.47 -5.20 8.35
N ASN A 148 -16.83 -4.03 8.41
CA ASN A 148 -16.42 -3.39 9.64
C ASN A 148 -17.62 -2.90 10.47
N VAL A 149 -18.71 -2.48 9.83
CA VAL A 149 -19.98 -2.12 10.51
C VAL A 149 -20.62 -3.38 11.10
N LEU A 150 -20.61 -4.49 10.38
CA LEU A 150 -21.11 -5.78 10.89
C LEU A 150 -20.26 -6.31 12.06
N VAL A 151 -18.93 -6.16 11.98
CA VAL A 151 -18.03 -6.44 13.10
C VAL A 151 -18.36 -5.55 14.30
N PHE A 152 -18.62 -4.25 14.07
CA PHE A 152 -19.01 -3.32 15.13
C PHE A 152 -20.33 -3.72 15.80
N TYR A 153 -21.36 -4.07 15.03
CA TYR A 153 -22.61 -4.59 15.57
C TYR A 153 -22.42 -5.87 16.37
N PHE A 154 -21.62 -6.81 15.86
CA PHE A 154 -21.24 -8.00 16.62
C PHE A 154 -20.61 -7.63 17.96
N ILE A 155 -19.64 -6.71 17.98
CA ILE A 155 -18.96 -6.29 19.21
C ILE A 155 -19.96 -5.73 20.22
N ILE A 156 -20.85 -4.83 19.80
CA ILE A 156 -21.83 -4.20 20.69
C ILE A 156 -22.82 -5.23 21.23
N ILE A 157 -23.43 -6.04 20.36
CA ILE A 157 -24.43 -7.04 20.73
C ILE A 157 -23.80 -8.09 21.65
N ALA A 158 -22.64 -8.63 21.28
CA ALA A 158 -21.93 -9.64 22.08
C ALA A 158 -21.54 -9.10 23.45
N SER A 159 -21.12 -7.84 23.53
CA SER A 159 -20.76 -7.20 24.80
C SER A 159 -21.98 -7.05 25.71
N ILE A 160 -23.09 -6.53 25.20
CA ILE A 160 -24.33 -6.33 25.98
C ILE A 160 -24.88 -7.68 26.45
N VAL A 161 -25.03 -8.65 25.54
CA VAL A 161 -25.60 -9.98 25.82
C VAL A 161 -24.74 -10.78 26.81
N SER A 162 -23.42 -10.60 26.79
CA SER A 162 -22.50 -11.34 27.68
C SER A 162 -22.28 -10.66 29.04
N THR A 163 -22.61 -9.37 29.19
CA THR A 163 -22.33 -8.59 30.41
C THR A 163 -23.00 -9.15 31.68
N PRO A 164 -24.27 -9.63 31.67
CA PRO A 164 -24.92 -10.16 32.86
C PRO A 164 -24.14 -11.29 33.57
N SER A 165 -23.50 -12.18 32.81
CA SER A 165 -22.69 -13.27 33.36
C SER A 165 -21.47 -12.75 34.14
N ILE A 166 -20.86 -11.67 33.66
CA ILE A 166 -19.75 -10.98 34.34
C ILE A 166 -20.26 -10.25 35.59
N VAL A 167 -21.39 -9.55 35.49
CA VAL A 167 -22.03 -8.88 36.64
C VAL A 167 -22.26 -9.88 37.76
N SER A 168 -22.85 -11.05 37.46
CA SER A 168 -23.08 -12.08 38.45
C SER A 168 -21.78 -12.58 39.09
N SER A 169 -20.76 -12.86 38.28
CA SER A 169 -19.46 -13.36 38.74
C SER A 169 -18.71 -12.36 39.63
N VAL A 170 -18.66 -11.09 39.21
CA VAL A 170 -18.00 -10.02 39.99
C VAL A 170 -18.82 -9.67 41.23
N ARG A 171 -20.16 -9.65 41.15
CA ARG A 171 -21.06 -9.43 42.28
C ARG A 171 -20.87 -10.47 43.37
N LYS A 172 -20.85 -11.76 43.02
CA LYS A 172 -20.65 -12.87 43.97
C LYS A 172 -19.33 -12.71 44.73
N LYS A 173 -18.23 -12.46 44.01
CA LYS A 173 -16.90 -12.20 44.60
C LYS A 173 -16.85 -10.92 45.43
N SER A 174 -17.51 -9.85 44.97
CA SER A 174 -17.56 -8.57 45.69
C SER A 174 -18.37 -8.69 46.97
N LYS A 175 -19.47 -9.45 46.97
CA LYS A 175 -20.29 -9.75 48.14
C LYS A 175 -19.49 -10.52 49.18
N GLU A 176 -18.74 -11.55 48.77
CA GLU A 176 -17.85 -12.33 49.63
C GLU A 176 -16.79 -11.45 50.32
N ILE A 177 -16.15 -10.54 49.57
CA ILE A 177 -15.19 -9.60 50.17
C ILE A 177 -15.89 -8.57 51.06
N SER A 178 -17.10 -8.13 50.70
CA SER A 178 -17.85 -7.13 51.46
C SER A 178 -18.22 -7.58 52.88
N THR A 179 -18.22 -8.90 53.13
CA THR A 179 -18.47 -9.50 54.45
C THR A 179 -17.20 -9.74 55.28
N ALA A 180 -16.02 -9.37 54.79
CA ALA A 180 -14.77 -9.52 55.53
C ALA A 180 -14.64 -8.51 56.70
N THR A 181 -13.99 -8.92 57.79
CA THR A 181 -13.84 -8.12 59.03
C THR A 181 -13.16 -6.77 58.81
N PHE A 182 -12.20 -6.68 57.89
CA PHE A 182 -11.54 -5.41 57.56
C PHE A 182 -12.46 -4.42 56.82
N ILE A 183 -13.46 -4.91 56.08
CA ILE A 183 -14.49 -4.07 55.44
C ILE A 183 -15.48 -3.56 56.49
N GLU A 184 -15.85 -4.41 57.46
CA GLU A 184 -16.68 -4.02 58.59
C GLU A 184 -16.01 -2.92 59.41
N ALA A 185 -14.73 -3.08 59.75
CA ALA A 185 -13.93 -2.05 60.42
C ALA A 185 -13.83 -0.75 59.60
N ALA A 186 -13.67 -0.84 58.27
CA ALA A 186 -13.67 0.36 57.41
C ALA A 186 -15.04 1.07 57.44
N ARG A 187 -16.14 0.32 57.50
CA ARG A 187 -17.50 0.86 57.57
C ARG A 187 -17.78 1.54 58.91
N THR A 188 -17.33 0.97 60.04
CA THR A 188 -17.47 1.61 61.36
C THR A 188 -16.64 2.88 61.48
N LEU A 189 -15.49 2.96 60.79
CA LEU A 189 -14.67 4.18 60.64
C LEU A 189 -15.25 5.22 59.66
N GLY A 190 -16.48 5.03 59.17
CA GLY A 190 -17.17 6.00 58.31
C GLY A 190 -16.83 5.93 56.81
N ALA A 191 -16.27 4.82 56.30
CA ALA A 191 -16.02 4.69 54.87
C ALA A 191 -17.34 4.62 54.06
N ASN A 192 -17.51 5.56 53.12
CA ASN A 192 -18.62 5.55 52.18
C ASN A 192 -18.47 4.44 51.11
N ARG A 193 -19.55 4.14 50.37
CA ARG A 193 -19.61 3.04 49.40
C ARG A 193 -18.53 3.14 48.31
N HIS A 194 -18.30 4.32 47.75
CA HIS A 194 -17.29 4.53 46.72
C HIS A 194 -15.87 4.24 47.24
N ARG A 195 -15.57 4.67 48.48
CA ARG A 195 -14.30 4.39 49.14
C ARG A 195 -14.13 2.89 49.41
N LEU A 196 -15.19 2.20 49.85
CA LEU A 196 -15.18 0.74 50.03
C LEU A 196 -14.86 0.02 48.71
N VAL A 197 -15.56 0.38 47.62
CA VAL A 197 -15.37 -0.25 46.30
C VAL A 197 -13.95 -0.05 45.78
N TRP A 198 -13.47 1.18 45.64
CA TRP A 198 -12.21 1.45 44.93
C TRP A 198 -10.96 1.28 45.78
N LYS A 199 -11.04 1.50 47.10
CA LYS A 199 -9.89 1.42 48.00
C LYS A 199 -9.72 0.05 48.64
N HIS A 200 -10.80 -0.73 48.78
CA HIS A 200 -10.78 -1.98 49.53
C HIS A 200 -11.18 -3.21 48.68
N ILE A 201 -12.27 -3.15 47.91
CA ILE A 201 -12.78 -4.33 47.17
C ILE A 201 -12.06 -4.54 45.83
N PHE A 202 -12.03 -3.52 44.96
CA PHE A 202 -11.42 -3.61 43.62
C PHE A 202 -9.93 -4.04 43.66
N PRO A 203 -9.07 -3.48 44.54
CA PRO A 203 -7.67 -3.88 44.62
C PRO A 203 -7.47 -5.36 44.96
N GLN A 204 -8.42 -5.96 45.67
CA GLN A 204 -8.41 -7.39 46.02
C GLN A 204 -8.89 -8.27 44.86
N LEU A 205 -9.73 -7.73 43.98
CA LEU A 205 -10.26 -8.46 42.83
C LEU A 205 -9.39 -8.34 41.57
N LYS A 206 -8.47 -7.37 41.47
CA LYS A 206 -7.67 -7.12 40.26
C LYS A 206 -7.01 -8.38 39.66
N GLU A 207 -6.51 -9.28 40.51
CA GLU A 207 -5.84 -10.52 40.08
C GLU A 207 -6.86 -11.52 39.51
N SER A 208 -7.99 -11.67 40.18
CA SER A 208 -9.10 -12.51 39.69
C SER A 208 -9.74 -11.93 38.44
N LEU A 209 -9.83 -10.61 38.31
CA LEU A 209 -10.37 -9.93 37.14
C LEU A 209 -9.46 -10.11 35.93
N LEU A 210 -8.14 -10.08 36.13
CA LEU A 210 -7.17 -10.32 35.06
C LEU A 210 -7.22 -11.76 34.56
N VAL A 211 -7.33 -12.75 35.46
CA VAL A 211 -7.52 -14.16 35.05
C VAL A 211 -8.87 -14.34 34.34
N MET A 212 -9.93 -13.73 34.86
CA MET A 212 -11.26 -13.77 34.26
C MET A 212 -11.25 -13.16 32.85
N PHE A 213 -10.59 -12.02 32.67
CA PHE A 213 -10.44 -11.37 31.37
C PHE A 213 -9.87 -12.34 30.31
N ILE A 214 -8.81 -13.08 30.63
CA ILE A 214 -8.19 -13.99 29.67
C ILE A 214 -9.08 -15.20 29.37
N LEU A 215 -9.76 -15.74 30.39
CA LEU A 215 -10.74 -16.82 30.19
C LEU A 215 -11.92 -16.36 29.34
N GLU A 216 -12.36 -15.11 29.51
CA GLU A 216 -13.46 -14.54 28.74
C GLU A 216 -13.11 -14.33 27.26
N ILE A 217 -11.83 -14.10 26.92
CA ILE A 217 -11.37 -14.13 25.51
C ILE A 217 -11.63 -15.51 24.90
N VAL A 218 -11.26 -16.58 25.62
CA VAL A 218 -11.49 -17.96 25.17
C VAL A 218 -12.99 -18.23 24.99
N GLN A 219 -13.83 -17.74 25.90
CA GLN A 219 -15.29 -17.87 25.78
C GLN A 219 -15.86 -17.12 24.58
N VAL A 220 -15.34 -15.92 24.24
CA VAL A 220 -15.77 -15.20 23.03
C VAL A 220 -15.36 -15.97 21.78
N ILE A 221 -14.13 -16.50 21.71
CA ILE A 221 -13.68 -17.30 20.56
C ILE A 221 -14.55 -18.56 20.40
N ALA A 222 -14.91 -19.23 21.50
CA ALA A 222 -15.82 -20.38 21.48
C ALA A 222 -17.22 -19.99 20.99
N LEU A 223 -17.75 -18.85 21.44
CA LEU A 223 -19.03 -18.30 20.98
C LEU A 223 -19.01 -18.02 19.46
N MET A 224 -17.92 -17.46 18.95
CA MET A 224 -17.73 -17.24 17.50
C MET A 224 -17.73 -18.56 16.73
N GLY A 225 -17.08 -19.60 17.25
CA GLY A 225 -17.12 -20.95 16.70
C GLY A 225 -18.53 -21.56 16.66
N GLN A 226 -19.29 -21.41 17.75
CA GLN A 226 -20.68 -21.88 17.82
C GLN A 226 -21.59 -21.17 16.80
N LEU A 227 -21.39 -19.87 16.59
CA LEU A 227 -22.12 -19.10 15.58
C LEU A 227 -21.73 -19.50 14.15
N ALA A 228 -20.45 -19.75 13.91
CA ALA A 228 -19.97 -20.21 12.61
C ALA A 228 -20.57 -21.57 12.22
N LEU A 229 -20.78 -22.47 13.19
CA LEU A 229 -21.53 -23.73 12.97
C LEU A 229 -22.98 -23.49 12.53
N MET A 230 -23.57 -22.37 12.94
CA MET A 230 -24.91 -21.92 12.53
C MET A 230 -24.90 -21.05 11.26
N LYS A 231 -23.78 -21.03 10.51
CA LYS A 231 -23.57 -20.23 9.29
C LYS A 231 -23.62 -18.71 9.50
N ILE A 232 -23.45 -18.27 10.75
CA ILE A 232 -23.33 -16.85 11.10
C ILE A 232 -21.84 -16.54 11.25
N PHE A 233 -21.29 -15.79 10.29
CA PHE A 233 -19.91 -15.37 10.30
C PHE A 233 -19.77 -13.90 10.70
N ILE A 234 -18.60 -13.57 11.22
CA ILE A 234 -18.35 -12.22 11.70
C ILE A 234 -17.94 -11.33 10.54
N GLY A 235 -18.54 -10.14 10.48
CA GLY A 235 -18.39 -9.24 9.33
C GLY A 235 -19.22 -9.63 8.11
N GLY A 236 -20.10 -10.64 8.24
CA GLY A 236 -21.10 -10.99 7.23
C GLY A 236 -20.88 -12.37 6.61
N THR A 237 -22.00 -12.95 6.17
CA THR A 237 -22.06 -14.23 5.49
C THR A 237 -22.44 -14.00 4.03
N ILE A 238 -21.54 -14.38 3.11
CA ILE A 238 -21.86 -14.49 1.68
C ILE A 238 -22.53 -15.84 1.47
N TYR A 239 -23.78 -15.81 1.03
CA TYR A 239 -24.52 -16.99 0.60
C TYR A 239 -24.64 -17.01 -0.91
N ARG A 240 -24.04 -18.03 -1.54
CA ARG A 240 -24.15 -18.30 -2.98
C ARG A 240 -25.25 -19.35 -3.22
N PRO A 241 -26.41 -18.98 -3.80
CA PRO A 241 -27.55 -19.89 -3.95
C PRO A 241 -27.23 -21.12 -4.80
N ASP A 242 -26.47 -20.93 -5.88
CA ASP A 242 -26.23 -21.96 -6.91
C ASP A 242 -25.58 -23.22 -6.35
N ASN A 243 -24.63 -23.06 -5.44
CA ASN A 243 -23.89 -24.16 -4.82
C ASN A 243 -24.17 -24.32 -3.31
N GLN A 244 -25.12 -23.55 -2.77
CA GLN A 244 -25.43 -23.46 -1.33
C GLN A 244 -24.20 -23.21 -0.41
N ILE A 245 -23.23 -22.44 -0.90
CA ILE A 245 -21.97 -22.18 -0.17
C ILE A 245 -22.14 -20.97 0.73
N TYR A 246 -21.63 -21.09 1.96
CA TYR A 246 -21.58 -20.02 2.95
C TYR A 246 -20.12 -19.66 3.23
N LEU A 247 -19.73 -18.42 2.91
CA LEU A 247 -18.37 -17.94 3.11
C LEU A 247 -18.34 -16.79 4.12
N SER A 248 -17.34 -16.81 5.01
CA SER A 248 -17.00 -15.63 5.80
C SER A 248 -16.32 -14.59 4.91
N ILE A 249 -16.72 -13.32 5.07
CA ILE A 249 -16.05 -12.17 4.45
C ILE A 249 -14.73 -11.87 5.16
N THR A 250 -14.72 -11.88 6.49
CA THR A 250 -13.52 -11.50 7.27
C THR A 250 -12.50 -12.63 7.37
N LYS A 251 -12.88 -13.84 6.94
CA LYS A 251 -12.05 -15.06 7.03
C LYS A 251 -11.59 -15.35 8.46
N GLU A 252 -12.31 -14.88 9.48
CA GLU A 252 -11.96 -15.16 10.87
C GLU A 252 -11.85 -16.68 11.10
N ILE A 253 -10.92 -17.12 11.94
CA ILE A 253 -10.55 -18.54 12.04
C ILE A 253 -11.75 -19.43 12.35
N SER A 254 -12.65 -19.00 13.24
CA SER A 254 -13.91 -19.70 13.50
C SER A 254 -14.82 -19.78 12.28
N GLY A 255 -14.86 -18.72 11.47
CA GLY A 255 -15.61 -18.66 10.22
C GLY A 255 -15.05 -19.60 9.15
N LEU A 256 -13.71 -19.68 9.02
CA LEU A 256 -13.05 -20.66 8.14
C LEU A 256 -13.42 -22.10 8.55
N VAL A 257 -13.38 -22.42 9.84
CA VAL A 257 -13.81 -23.73 10.35
C VAL A 257 -15.29 -23.99 10.04
N GLY A 258 -16.16 -23.02 10.27
CA GLY A 258 -17.60 -23.15 9.99
C GLY A 258 -17.91 -23.33 8.50
N ALA A 259 -17.23 -22.58 7.63
CA ALA A 259 -17.37 -22.68 6.18
C ALA A 259 -16.83 -24.03 5.65
N ALA A 260 -15.74 -24.53 6.22
CA ALA A 260 -15.10 -25.77 5.80
C ALA A 260 -15.79 -27.05 6.29
N ARG A 261 -16.82 -26.97 7.14
CA ARG A 261 -17.43 -28.13 7.82
C ARG A 261 -17.91 -29.23 6.88
N GLU A 262 -18.37 -28.88 5.68
CA GLU A 262 -18.87 -29.85 4.70
C GLU A 262 -17.73 -30.67 4.07
N SER A 263 -16.50 -30.17 4.18
CA SER A 263 -15.29 -30.87 3.74
C SER A 263 -14.99 -32.13 4.56
N ILE A 264 -15.67 -32.37 5.70
CA ILE A 264 -15.58 -33.64 6.46
C ILE A 264 -15.96 -34.84 5.59
N TYR A 265 -16.92 -34.66 4.69
CA TYR A 265 -17.42 -35.70 3.81
C TYR A 265 -16.71 -35.75 2.45
N SER A 266 -15.74 -34.85 2.23
CA SER A 266 -14.96 -34.81 0.98
C SER A 266 -13.57 -35.41 1.19
N ASN A 267 -12.89 -35.77 0.10
CA ASN A 267 -11.48 -36.19 0.14
C ASN A 267 -10.52 -35.07 0.58
N SER A 268 -11.01 -33.84 0.74
CA SER A 268 -10.24 -32.64 1.08
C SER A 268 -10.47 -32.21 2.52
N THR A 269 -10.36 -33.16 3.46
CA THR A 269 -10.60 -32.94 4.90
C THR A 269 -9.68 -31.87 5.52
N TYR A 270 -8.54 -31.59 4.88
CA TYR A 270 -7.56 -30.58 5.31
C TYR A 270 -8.09 -29.16 5.31
N ILE A 271 -9.03 -28.86 4.41
CA ILE A 271 -9.70 -27.56 4.36
C ILE A 271 -10.37 -27.25 5.72
N LEU A 272 -10.82 -28.28 6.45
CA LEU A 272 -11.36 -28.14 7.80
C LEU A 272 -10.29 -28.22 8.88
N TYR A 273 -9.46 -29.26 8.89
CA TYR A 273 -8.60 -29.51 10.05
C TYR A 273 -7.47 -28.48 10.19
N VAL A 274 -6.99 -27.89 9.09
CA VAL A 274 -5.94 -26.85 9.13
C VAL A 274 -6.38 -25.62 9.94
N PRO A 275 -7.50 -24.93 9.63
CA PRO A 275 -7.98 -23.83 10.45
C PRO A 275 -8.48 -24.29 11.83
N LEU A 276 -8.97 -25.53 11.98
CA LEU A 276 -9.43 -26.07 13.27
C LEU A 276 -8.26 -26.28 14.25
N ILE A 277 -7.14 -26.82 13.80
CA ILE A 277 -5.93 -26.99 14.62
C ILE A 277 -5.46 -25.62 15.12
N LEU A 278 -5.47 -24.60 14.26
CA LEU A 278 -5.11 -23.25 14.67
C LEU A 278 -6.08 -22.67 15.70
N LEU A 279 -7.39 -22.87 15.54
CA LEU A 279 -8.39 -22.47 16.54
C LEU A 279 -8.13 -23.13 17.91
N LEU A 280 -7.73 -24.41 17.91
CA LEU A 280 -7.35 -25.13 19.12
C LEU A 280 -6.06 -24.56 19.73
N ILE A 281 -5.05 -24.25 18.93
CA ILE A 281 -3.81 -23.61 19.41
C ILE A 281 -4.12 -22.26 20.06
N ILE A 282 -5.00 -21.45 19.45
CA ILE A 282 -5.41 -20.16 19.99
C ILE A 282 -6.07 -20.33 21.36
N THR A 283 -7.04 -21.24 21.47
CA THR A 283 -7.77 -21.48 22.72
C THR A 283 -6.86 -22.03 23.82
N ILE A 284 -6.00 -23.02 23.50
CA ILE A 284 -5.01 -23.58 24.43
C ILE A 284 -4.03 -22.49 24.90
N SER A 285 -3.55 -21.63 24.00
CA SER A 285 -2.60 -20.56 24.35
C SER A 285 -3.16 -19.64 25.42
N PHE A 286 -4.36 -19.09 25.22
CA PHE A 286 -4.99 -18.20 26.19
C PHE A 286 -5.41 -18.94 27.47
N SER A 287 -5.85 -20.20 27.38
CA SER A 287 -6.14 -21.02 28.57
C SER A 287 -4.90 -21.30 29.41
N LEU A 288 -3.75 -21.61 28.79
CA LEU A 288 -2.46 -21.79 29.48
C LEU A 288 -2.02 -20.49 30.15
N LEU A 289 -2.16 -19.35 29.46
CA LEU A 289 -1.86 -18.03 30.02
C LEU A 289 -2.72 -17.74 31.26
N ALA A 290 -4.03 -17.98 31.19
CA ALA A 290 -4.96 -17.79 32.31
C ALA A 290 -4.61 -18.70 33.51
N ASN A 291 -4.38 -19.99 33.24
CA ASN A 291 -4.00 -20.97 34.28
C ASN A 291 -2.65 -20.64 34.91
N GLY A 292 -1.68 -20.23 34.09
CA GLY A 292 -0.38 -19.77 34.55
C GLY A 292 -0.49 -18.56 35.48
N LEU A 293 -1.26 -17.55 35.10
CA LEU A 293 -1.50 -16.37 35.94
C LEU A 293 -2.21 -16.73 37.24
N LYS A 294 -3.23 -17.59 37.18
CA LYS A 294 -3.93 -18.10 38.36
C LYS A 294 -2.97 -18.78 39.34
N ASN A 295 -2.12 -19.69 38.86
CA ASN A 295 -1.12 -20.39 39.68
C ASN A 295 -0.13 -19.42 40.32
N ARG A 296 0.32 -18.39 39.57
CA ARG A 296 1.22 -17.35 40.08
C ARG A 296 0.57 -16.56 41.21
N PHE A 297 -0.67 -16.11 41.02
CA PHE A 297 -1.38 -15.35 42.07
C PHE A 297 -1.65 -16.20 43.31
N GLN A 298 -2.07 -17.46 43.16
CA GLN A 298 -2.29 -18.35 44.30
C GLN A 298 -1.02 -18.62 45.12
N SER A 299 0.15 -18.73 44.46
CA SER A 299 1.43 -18.95 45.15
C SER A 299 1.84 -17.78 46.08
N ASN A 300 1.35 -16.57 45.83
CA ASN A 300 1.60 -15.41 46.69
C ASN A 300 0.79 -15.47 48.00
N TYR A 301 -0.41 -16.07 47.99
CA TYR A 301 -1.28 -16.17 49.17
C TYR A 301 -0.93 -17.35 50.09
N GLN A 302 -0.38 -18.45 49.56
CA GLN A 302 -0.02 -19.62 50.36
C GLN A 302 1.26 -19.44 51.21
N ARG A 303 1.93 -18.28 51.17
CA ARG A 303 3.18 -18.04 51.92
C ARG A 303 3.01 -17.76 53.43
N THR A 304 1.82 -17.86 54.01
CA THR A 304 1.65 -17.80 55.47
C THR A 304 0.48 -18.65 55.98
N PRO A 305 0.75 -19.84 56.56
CA PRO A 305 -0.02 -20.34 57.68
C PRO A 305 0.64 -19.83 58.97
N TRP A 306 0.07 -18.81 59.61
CA TRP A 306 0.46 -18.45 60.97
C TRP A 306 -0.14 -19.50 61.91
N ILE A 307 0.57 -20.60 62.10
CA ILE A 307 0.27 -21.56 63.17
C ILE A 307 0.72 -20.89 64.48
N LYS A 308 -0.22 -20.65 65.40
CA LYS A 308 0.07 -20.27 66.79
C LYS A 308 0.85 -21.40 67.48
N THR A 309 2.15 -21.46 67.25
CA THR A 309 3.09 -22.03 68.22
C THR A 309 3.36 -20.90 69.21
N GLY A 310 3.29 -21.15 70.52
CA GLY A 310 3.28 -20.14 71.60
C GLY A 310 4.54 -19.27 71.77
N PHE A 311 5.22 -18.92 70.67
CA PHE A 311 6.26 -17.91 70.62
C PHE A 311 5.64 -16.60 70.12
N GLU A 312 5.55 -15.59 70.99
CA GLU A 312 5.37 -14.22 70.54
C GLU A 312 6.68 -13.75 69.90
N PRO A 313 6.72 -13.45 68.60
CA PRO A 313 7.91 -12.84 68.03
C PRO A 313 7.98 -11.41 68.56
N SER A 314 9.11 -11.04 69.18
CA SER A 314 9.36 -9.64 69.52
C SER A 314 9.37 -8.81 68.23
N LEU A 315 8.24 -8.18 67.91
CA LEU A 315 8.13 -7.25 66.79
C LEU A 315 8.92 -6.00 67.16
N ARG A 316 10.23 -6.00 66.93
CA ARG A 316 10.99 -4.75 66.88
C ARG A 316 10.45 -3.97 65.67
N PRO A 317 9.85 -2.79 65.87
CA PRO A 317 9.37 -2.00 64.74
C PRO A 317 10.57 -1.57 63.90
N LYS A 318 10.81 -2.24 62.76
CA LYS A 318 11.69 -1.70 61.73
C LYS A 318 10.95 -0.51 61.11
N ARG A 319 11.29 0.69 61.57
CA ARG A 319 10.94 1.96 60.93
C ARG A 319 11.15 1.79 59.43
N LYS A 320 10.10 1.93 58.61
CA LYS A 320 10.23 1.92 57.14
C LYS A 320 11.17 3.07 56.77
N VAL A 321 12.44 2.76 56.52
CA VAL A 321 13.40 3.72 56.01
C VAL A 321 13.01 4.02 54.57
N TYR A 322 12.27 5.09 54.37
CA TYR A 322 12.07 5.71 53.05
C TYR A 322 13.38 6.39 52.64
N LYS A 323 14.33 5.61 52.11
CA LYS A 323 15.34 6.07 51.14
C LYS A 323 16.30 4.93 50.75
N LYS A 324 16.02 4.33 49.59
CA LYS A 324 17.01 4.07 48.55
C LYS A 324 16.24 4.06 47.23
N LYS A 325 16.63 4.88 46.25
CA LYS A 325 16.15 4.77 44.86
C LYS A 325 16.18 3.27 44.53
N ARG A 326 15.02 2.66 44.25
CA ARG A 326 15.00 1.30 43.68
C ARG A 326 15.77 1.43 42.36
N SER A 327 17.02 0.99 42.36
CA SER A 327 17.69 0.64 41.11
C SER A 327 16.75 -0.33 40.40
N PHE A 328 16.38 0.01 39.17
CA PHE A 328 15.39 -0.71 38.37
C PHE A 328 16.03 -2.01 37.86
N TYR A 329 16.28 -2.97 38.74
CA TYR A 329 16.67 -4.32 38.32
C TYR A 329 15.41 -5.03 37.84
N LEU A 330 15.33 -5.25 36.53
CA LEU A 330 14.34 -6.14 35.92
C LEU A 330 14.52 -7.53 36.54
N THR A 331 13.46 -8.10 37.11
CA THR A 331 13.46 -9.52 37.51
C THR A 331 13.54 -10.41 36.27
N GLY A 332 13.91 -11.69 36.40
CA GLY A 332 13.99 -12.61 35.24
C GLY A 332 12.73 -12.63 34.37
N GLU A 333 11.54 -12.55 34.99
CA GLU A 333 10.25 -12.44 34.30
C GLU A 333 10.08 -11.10 33.56
N SER A 334 10.58 -10.00 34.14
CA SER A 334 10.50 -8.67 33.55
C SER A 334 11.47 -8.52 32.37
N LEU A 335 12.66 -9.15 32.47
CA LEU A 335 13.64 -9.21 31.40
C LEU A 335 13.11 -10.02 30.20
N ALA A 336 12.52 -11.19 30.46
CA ALA A 336 11.91 -12.03 29.42
C ALA A 336 10.79 -11.29 28.67
N PHE A 337 9.96 -10.52 29.38
CA PHE A 337 8.92 -9.70 28.78
C PHE A 337 9.48 -8.56 27.91
N VAL A 338 10.54 -7.89 28.35
CA VAL A 338 11.22 -6.85 27.57
C VAL A 338 11.85 -7.43 26.29
N VAL A 339 12.54 -8.58 26.39
CA VAL A 339 13.10 -9.28 25.23
C VAL A 339 12.00 -9.64 24.23
N LEU A 340 10.88 -10.17 24.70
CA LEU A 340 9.74 -10.51 23.85
C LEU A 340 9.19 -9.28 23.09
N ILE A 341 9.06 -8.12 23.76
CA ILE A 341 8.64 -6.87 23.12
C ILE A 341 9.66 -6.40 22.08
N LEU A 342 10.96 -6.43 22.42
CA LEU A 342 12.00 -6.01 21.48
C LEU A 342 12.04 -6.90 20.24
N THR A 343 11.92 -8.22 20.42
CA THR A 343 11.83 -9.17 19.31
C THR A 343 10.57 -8.91 18.47
N PHE A 344 9.42 -8.69 19.12
CA PHE A 344 8.16 -8.36 18.44
C PHE A 344 8.28 -7.10 17.58
N VAL A 345 8.82 -6.02 18.13
CA VAL A 345 9.02 -4.75 17.43
C VAL A 345 10.03 -4.93 16.29
N GLY A 346 11.16 -5.60 16.54
CA GLY A 346 12.20 -5.84 15.54
C GLY A 346 11.68 -6.64 14.34
N PHE A 347 10.99 -7.75 14.57
CA PHE A 347 10.37 -8.55 13.49
C PHE A 347 9.26 -7.77 12.77
N GLY A 348 8.44 -7.02 13.50
CA GLY A 348 7.38 -6.20 12.90
C GLY A 348 7.93 -5.14 11.96
N THR A 349 8.98 -4.44 12.38
CA THR A 349 9.69 -3.46 11.54
C THR A 349 10.35 -4.14 10.34
N TYR A 350 10.99 -5.30 10.52
CA TYR A 350 11.58 -6.05 9.41
C TYR A 350 10.53 -6.42 8.36
N VAL A 351 9.42 -7.06 8.77
CA VAL A 351 8.34 -7.49 7.87
C VAL A 351 7.74 -6.33 7.10
N TYR A 352 7.52 -5.19 7.77
CA TYR A 352 6.99 -3.99 7.13
C TYR A 352 7.95 -3.44 6.06
N ILE A 353 9.25 -3.38 6.37
CA ILE A 353 10.27 -2.88 5.43
C ILE A 353 10.48 -3.85 4.26
N THR A 354 10.45 -5.16 4.48
CA THR A 354 10.77 -6.13 3.43
C THR A 354 9.67 -6.29 2.38
N LYS A 355 8.38 -6.15 2.73
CA LYS A 355 7.29 -6.35 1.75
C LYS A 355 7.08 -5.17 0.81
N ASP A 356 7.44 -3.95 1.21
CA ASP A 356 7.38 -2.76 0.33
C ASP A 356 8.43 -2.80 -0.81
N ASN A 357 9.43 -3.68 -0.69
CA ASN A 357 10.45 -3.90 -1.71
C ASN A 357 10.02 -4.88 -2.82
N ASP A 358 8.97 -5.67 -2.63
CA ASP A 358 8.48 -6.66 -3.61
C ASP A 358 7.31 -6.15 -4.47
N ILE A 359 7.03 -4.85 -4.44
CA ILE A 359 5.96 -4.21 -5.22
C ILE A 359 6.54 -3.57 -6.47
N GLY A 360 5.92 -3.85 -7.62
CA GLY A 360 6.32 -3.32 -8.92
C GLY A 360 7.47 -4.11 -9.56
N VAL A 361 7.84 -3.70 -10.77
CA VAL A 361 8.94 -4.31 -11.53
C VAL A 361 10.27 -3.92 -10.90
N LYS A 362 11.15 -4.90 -10.68
CA LYS A 362 12.47 -4.68 -10.10
C LYS A 362 13.45 -4.21 -11.18
N ASN A 363 13.94 -2.99 -11.02
CA ASN A 363 15.09 -2.48 -11.75
C ASN A 363 16.37 -2.60 -10.90
N TYR A 364 17.48 -2.93 -11.56
CA TYR A 364 18.77 -3.16 -10.91
C TYR A 364 19.87 -2.18 -11.32
N SER A 365 19.53 -1.10 -12.05
CA SER A 365 20.47 -0.01 -12.35
C SER A 365 20.00 1.31 -11.76
N ARG A 366 20.88 2.01 -11.02
CA ARG A 366 20.57 3.32 -10.46
C ARG A 366 21.58 4.36 -10.90
N ALA A 367 21.09 5.56 -11.24
CA ALA A 367 21.91 6.70 -11.59
C ALA A 367 21.64 7.92 -10.69
N ALA A 368 22.68 8.73 -10.50
CA ALA A 368 22.56 10.09 -9.97
C ALA A 368 23.40 11.04 -10.83
N TYR A 369 22.80 12.17 -11.21
CA TYR A 369 23.33 13.05 -12.24
C TYR A 369 23.77 14.39 -11.64
N TYR A 370 25.00 14.77 -11.99
CA TYR A 370 25.53 16.12 -11.81
C TYR A 370 25.91 16.66 -13.19
N LEU A 371 25.08 17.56 -13.72
CA LEU A 371 25.18 18.05 -15.09
C LEU A 371 25.63 19.52 -15.07
N ASN A 372 26.60 19.87 -15.89
CA ASN A 372 26.97 21.25 -16.19
C ASN A 372 26.60 21.53 -17.64
N LEU A 373 25.62 22.39 -17.88
CA LEU A 373 25.18 22.83 -19.21
C LEU A 373 25.63 24.26 -19.44
N LYS A 374 26.26 24.54 -20.59
CA LYS A 374 26.50 25.91 -21.05
C LYS A 374 26.00 26.08 -22.47
N MET A 375 25.37 27.21 -22.75
CA MET A 375 24.96 27.61 -24.09
C MET A 375 25.85 28.77 -24.55
N GLY A 376 26.57 28.57 -25.65
CA GLY A 376 27.35 29.59 -26.33
C GLY A 376 26.53 30.42 -27.32
N ASN A 377 27.20 31.30 -28.05
CA ASN A 377 26.59 32.05 -29.15
C ASN A 377 26.15 31.07 -30.26
N GLU A 378 25.07 31.40 -30.97
CA GLU A 378 24.51 30.61 -32.10
C GLU A 378 23.85 29.25 -31.72
N GLY A 379 23.51 29.03 -30.44
CA GLY A 379 22.72 27.86 -30.04
C GLY A 379 23.53 26.56 -29.92
N LYS A 380 24.85 26.67 -29.73
CA LYS A 380 25.73 25.55 -29.44
C LYS A 380 25.82 25.30 -27.94
N PHE A 381 25.60 24.05 -27.52
CA PHE A 381 25.66 23.64 -26.12
C PHE A 381 26.93 22.85 -25.84
N THR A 382 27.52 23.08 -24.67
CA THR A 382 28.63 22.28 -24.14
C THR A 382 28.26 21.75 -22.77
N THR A 383 28.49 20.44 -22.57
CA THR A 383 28.09 19.74 -21.36
C THR A 383 29.24 18.97 -20.74
N ASN A 384 29.30 18.98 -19.40
CA ASN A 384 30.03 17.99 -18.61
C ASN A 384 29.00 17.24 -17.74
N ALA A 385 28.72 15.98 -18.09
CA ALA A 385 27.83 15.10 -17.36
C ALA A 385 28.62 14.16 -16.46
N LYS A 386 28.47 14.32 -15.15
CA LYS A 386 29.03 13.43 -14.12
C LYS A 386 27.92 12.56 -13.56
N ILE A 387 28.01 11.26 -13.80
CA ILE A 387 26.98 10.28 -13.50
C ILE A 387 27.55 9.28 -12.51
N THR A 388 26.91 9.13 -11.36
CA THR A 388 27.21 8.04 -10.43
C THR A 388 26.26 6.89 -10.72
N VAL A 389 26.79 5.79 -11.23
CA VAL A 389 26.05 4.57 -11.56
C VAL A 389 26.25 3.55 -10.44
N THR A 390 25.18 2.88 -10.01
CA THR A 390 25.21 1.79 -9.03
C THR A 390 24.64 0.52 -9.63
N ASN A 391 25.35 -0.60 -9.47
CA ASN A 391 24.89 -1.92 -9.85
C ASN A 391 24.16 -2.54 -8.67
N GLU A 392 22.85 -2.74 -8.79
CA GLU A 392 22.04 -3.37 -7.75
C GLU A 392 21.70 -4.83 -8.05
N SER A 393 22.17 -5.34 -9.19
CA SER A 393 21.98 -6.73 -9.61
C SER A 393 23.04 -7.64 -9.00
N ASP A 394 22.78 -8.95 -9.04
CA ASP A 394 23.78 -9.96 -8.72
C ASP A 394 24.72 -10.24 -9.91
N ASN A 395 24.43 -9.66 -11.09
CA ASN A 395 25.23 -9.81 -12.29
C ASN A 395 26.40 -8.83 -12.28
N LYS A 396 27.54 -9.27 -12.81
CA LYS A 396 28.69 -8.39 -13.05
C LYS A 396 28.52 -7.67 -14.38
N TRP A 397 28.76 -6.36 -14.41
CA TRP A 397 28.67 -5.59 -15.66
C TRP A 397 30.04 -5.37 -16.28
N GLU A 398 30.14 -5.59 -17.58
CA GLU A 398 31.34 -5.32 -18.39
C GLU A 398 31.24 -3.99 -19.14
N ASP A 399 30.04 -3.45 -19.25
CA ASP A 399 29.73 -2.19 -19.91
C ASP A 399 28.60 -1.45 -19.20
N LEU A 400 28.43 -0.18 -19.58
CA LEU A 400 27.31 0.66 -19.21
C LEU A 400 26.61 1.12 -20.50
N VAL A 401 25.28 1.03 -20.52
CA VAL A 401 24.47 1.41 -21.69
C VAL A 401 23.61 2.61 -21.36
N PHE A 402 23.75 3.65 -22.18
CA PHE A 402 22.99 4.89 -22.07
C PHE A 402 22.18 5.16 -23.33
N TYR A 403 20.98 5.69 -23.15
CA TYR A 403 20.29 6.47 -24.17
C TYR A 403 21.03 7.80 -24.36
N PHE A 404 21.34 8.16 -25.59
CA PHE A 404 21.97 9.42 -25.97
C PHE A 404 21.26 10.03 -27.18
N ILE A 405 20.04 10.50 -26.90
CA ILE A 405 19.06 10.98 -27.89
C ILE A 405 19.59 12.08 -28.83
N PRO A 406 20.46 13.04 -28.41
CA PRO A 406 20.99 14.03 -29.35
C PRO A 406 21.62 13.44 -30.61
N ASN A 407 22.19 12.22 -30.53
CA ASN A 407 22.83 11.56 -31.66
C ASN A 407 21.83 10.96 -32.66
N ALA A 408 20.60 10.66 -32.23
CA ALA A 408 19.52 10.14 -33.08
C ALA A 408 19.15 11.12 -34.21
N PHE A 409 19.35 12.42 -33.97
CA PHE A 409 19.02 13.50 -34.91
C PHE A 409 20.21 13.97 -35.75
N THR A 410 21.32 13.24 -35.75
CA THR A 410 22.48 13.61 -36.58
C THR A 410 22.19 13.42 -38.07
N LYS A 411 23.03 14.04 -38.93
CA LYS A 411 22.83 14.05 -40.38
C LYS A 411 22.64 12.62 -40.93
N GLY A 412 21.52 12.40 -41.62
CA GLY A 412 21.16 11.10 -42.18
C GLY A 412 20.15 10.30 -41.35
N HIS A 413 19.59 10.88 -40.29
CA HIS A 413 18.49 10.28 -39.53
C HIS A 413 17.27 9.96 -40.42
N SER A 414 16.51 8.93 -40.03
CA SER A 414 15.31 8.46 -40.74
C SER A 414 14.01 9.16 -40.31
N ILE A 415 14.06 10.00 -39.27
CA ILE A 415 12.89 10.67 -38.69
C ILE A 415 12.33 11.73 -39.65
N LYS A 416 11.11 11.50 -40.15
CA LYS A 416 10.50 12.34 -41.20
C LYS A 416 9.95 13.68 -40.70
N SER A 417 9.59 13.77 -39.43
CA SER A 417 9.00 14.98 -38.83
C SER A 417 10.02 16.08 -38.57
N VAL A 418 11.30 15.73 -38.48
CA VAL A 418 12.40 16.62 -38.07
C VAL A 418 12.93 17.39 -39.27
N LYS A 419 13.15 18.69 -39.10
CA LYS A 419 13.90 19.53 -40.04
C LYS A 419 15.33 19.75 -39.52
N GLY A 420 16.28 19.96 -40.42
CA GLY A 420 17.68 20.12 -40.02
C GLY A 420 18.28 18.87 -39.37
N PHE A 421 19.32 19.06 -38.54
CA PHE A 421 20.03 17.97 -37.86
C PHE A 421 20.81 18.49 -36.65
N SER A 422 21.07 17.61 -35.70
CA SER A 422 22.01 17.83 -34.61
C SER A 422 23.44 17.62 -35.08
N VAL A 423 24.36 18.42 -34.54
CA VAL A 423 25.79 18.08 -34.50
C VAL A 423 26.07 17.60 -33.09
N VAL A 424 26.74 16.45 -32.95
CA VAL A 424 27.13 15.88 -31.65
C VAL A 424 28.60 15.51 -31.72
N ASP A 425 29.34 15.86 -30.68
CA ASP A 425 30.78 15.63 -30.61
C ASP A 425 31.19 15.36 -29.16
N ILE A 426 31.41 14.07 -28.87
CA ILE A 426 31.91 13.58 -27.58
C ILE A 426 33.42 13.77 -27.55
N LYS A 427 33.89 14.61 -26.64
CA LYS A 427 35.32 14.93 -26.48
C LYS A 427 36.06 13.90 -25.65
N GLU A 428 35.44 13.47 -24.56
CA GLU A 428 36.09 12.60 -23.60
C GLU A 428 35.05 11.83 -22.79
N ILE A 429 35.33 10.55 -22.54
CA ILE A 429 34.61 9.72 -21.58
C ILE A 429 35.61 9.15 -20.59
N LYS A 430 35.33 9.33 -19.30
CA LYS A 430 36.09 8.73 -18.21
C LYS A 430 35.21 7.88 -17.31
N VAL A 431 35.74 6.77 -16.82
CA VAL A 431 35.15 5.95 -15.76
C VAL A 431 36.13 5.90 -14.60
N ASN A 432 35.69 6.31 -13.41
CA ASN A 432 36.51 6.41 -12.20
C ASN A 432 37.79 7.25 -12.37
N GLY A 433 37.76 8.23 -13.29
CA GLY A 433 38.88 9.12 -13.59
C GLY A 433 39.81 8.64 -14.71
N GLU A 434 39.66 7.39 -15.17
CA GLU A 434 40.44 6.83 -16.28
C GLU A 434 39.67 6.94 -17.59
N LYS A 435 40.38 7.13 -18.71
CA LYS A 435 39.77 7.15 -20.04
C LYS A 435 39.14 5.77 -20.33
N ALA A 436 37.92 5.77 -20.87
CA ALA A 436 37.19 4.56 -21.22
C ALA A 436 36.91 4.50 -22.73
N ASP A 437 36.94 3.30 -23.28
CA ASP A 437 36.52 3.04 -24.66
C ASP A 437 34.99 3.04 -24.74
N PHE A 438 34.46 3.55 -25.86
CA PHE A 438 33.02 3.64 -26.07
C PHE A 438 32.65 3.45 -27.54
N SER A 439 31.39 3.06 -27.76
CA SER A 439 30.76 3.08 -29.07
C SER A 439 29.46 3.87 -28.99
N LEU A 440 29.23 4.73 -29.98
CA LEU A 440 27.97 5.44 -30.14
C LEU A 440 27.35 5.02 -31.48
N ASN A 441 26.26 4.26 -31.41
CA ASN A 441 25.50 3.83 -32.59
C ASN A 441 24.06 4.29 -32.45
N HIS A 442 23.58 5.08 -33.41
CA HIS A 442 22.29 5.77 -33.34
C HIS A 442 22.14 6.49 -31.98
N ASP A 443 21.17 6.15 -31.15
CA ASP A 443 20.96 6.73 -29.83
C ASP A 443 21.57 5.89 -28.68
N THR A 444 22.30 4.82 -28.99
CA THR A 444 22.90 3.93 -27.99
C THR A 444 24.37 4.26 -27.75
N LEU A 445 24.67 4.81 -26.57
CA LEU A 445 26.03 5.01 -26.08
C LEU A 445 26.42 3.87 -25.15
N ARG A 446 27.36 3.03 -25.58
CA ARG A 446 27.92 1.93 -24.78
C ARG A 446 29.33 2.28 -24.34
N ILE A 447 29.59 2.23 -23.03
CA ILE A 447 30.89 2.52 -22.43
C ILE A 447 31.44 1.23 -21.84
N LEU A 448 32.62 0.80 -22.29
CA LEU A 448 33.28 -0.40 -21.79
C LEU A 448 33.98 -0.11 -20.46
N LEU A 449 33.85 -1.04 -19.50
CA LEU A 449 34.45 -0.92 -18.19
C LEU A 449 35.81 -1.65 -18.17
N ASN A 450 36.88 -0.92 -17.84
CA ASN A 450 38.23 -1.50 -17.68
C ASN A 450 38.28 -2.62 -16.61
N LYS A 451 37.40 -2.51 -15.60
CA LYS A 451 37.19 -3.49 -14.54
C LYS A 451 35.70 -3.78 -14.45
N LYS A 452 35.32 -5.07 -14.48
CA LYS A 452 33.93 -5.48 -14.30
C LYS A 452 33.39 -4.92 -12.98
N MET A 453 32.17 -4.39 -13.04
CA MET A 453 31.49 -3.78 -11.91
C MET A 453 30.69 -4.85 -11.16
N GLU A 454 31.05 -5.10 -9.91
CA GLU A 454 30.45 -6.10 -9.04
C GLU A 454 29.09 -5.64 -8.48
N SER A 455 28.34 -6.58 -7.90
CA SER A 455 27.10 -6.26 -7.20
C SER A 455 27.34 -5.23 -6.09
N ARG A 456 26.47 -4.22 -6.02
CA ARG A 456 26.52 -3.08 -5.10
C ARG A 456 27.71 -2.13 -5.28
N GLU A 457 28.55 -2.34 -6.29
CA GLU A 457 29.64 -1.40 -6.63
C GLU A 457 29.08 -0.12 -7.25
N GLN A 458 29.88 0.95 -7.24
CA GLN A 458 29.57 2.23 -7.87
C GLN A 458 30.66 2.62 -8.88
N ALA A 459 30.24 3.17 -10.01
CA ALA A 459 31.11 3.74 -11.02
C ALA A 459 30.80 5.23 -11.21
N LYS A 460 31.85 6.06 -11.30
CA LYS A 460 31.73 7.49 -11.63
C LYS A 460 32.06 7.69 -13.09
N VAL A 461 31.04 7.96 -13.90
CA VAL A 461 31.18 8.23 -15.33
C VAL A 461 31.20 9.73 -15.55
N GLU A 462 32.18 10.24 -16.28
CA GLU A 462 32.26 11.64 -16.72
C GLU A 462 32.25 11.68 -18.25
N ILE A 463 31.30 12.40 -18.85
CA ILE A 463 31.12 12.52 -20.30
C ILE A 463 31.15 14.00 -20.65
N ILE A 464 32.14 14.40 -21.43
CA ILE A 464 32.30 15.77 -21.93
C ILE A 464 31.93 15.78 -23.41
N TYR A 465 30.91 16.55 -23.76
CA TYR A 465 30.39 16.58 -25.12
C TYR A 465 29.82 17.95 -25.46
N GLN A 466 29.68 18.21 -26.76
CA GLN A 466 29.02 19.39 -27.28
C GLN A 466 27.95 18.97 -28.29
N PHE A 467 26.89 19.76 -28.39
CA PHE A 467 25.83 19.51 -29.35
C PHE A 467 25.14 20.78 -29.86
N THR A 468 24.46 20.66 -31.00
CA THR A 468 23.44 21.62 -31.46
C THR A 468 22.08 20.94 -31.47
N VAL A 469 21.02 21.73 -31.45
CA VAL A 469 19.64 21.24 -31.46
C VAL A 469 19.07 21.35 -32.88
N PRO A 470 18.36 20.33 -33.40
CA PRO A 470 17.77 20.35 -34.74
C PRO A 470 16.57 21.29 -34.80
N GLU A 471 16.29 21.86 -35.97
CA GLU A 471 15.14 22.74 -36.17
C GLU A 471 13.86 21.91 -36.30
N GLU A 472 12.82 22.16 -35.50
CA GLU A 472 11.63 21.28 -35.49
C GLU A 472 11.96 19.80 -35.15
N GLY A 473 12.93 19.61 -34.25
CA GLY A 473 13.55 18.34 -33.86
C GLY A 473 12.72 17.30 -33.08
N SER A 474 11.39 17.40 -33.02
CA SER A 474 10.51 16.51 -32.23
C SER A 474 10.98 16.31 -30.77
N ARG A 475 10.44 17.10 -29.83
CA ARG A 475 10.81 17.15 -28.39
C ARG A 475 12.19 17.74 -28.09
N PHE A 476 13.25 17.20 -28.70
CA PHE A 476 14.59 17.78 -28.69
C PHE A 476 14.73 18.74 -29.87
N SER A 477 14.22 19.97 -29.70
CA SER A 477 13.87 20.84 -30.83
C SER A 477 14.24 22.29 -30.61
N LYS A 478 14.73 22.94 -31.67
CA LYS A 478 14.82 24.38 -31.79
C LYS A 478 13.58 24.88 -32.54
N VAL A 479 12.82 25.76 -31.90
CA VAL A 479 11.63 26.39 -32.47
C VAL A 479 11.85 27.89 -32.50
N LYS A 480 12.03 28.46 -33.70
CA LYS A 480 12.43 29.86 -33.89
C LYS A 480 13.70 30.17 -33.06
N ASP A 481 13.56 30.98 -32.01
CA ASP A 481 14.65 31.36 -31.11
C ASP A 481 14.67 30.55 -29.80
N HIS A 482 13.82 29.54 -29.62
CA HIS A 482 13.70 28.75 -28.39
C HIS A 482 14.32 27.38 -28.56
N TYR A 483 14.82 26.83 -27.45
CA TYR A 483 15.44 25.51 -27.41
C TYR A 483 14.76 24.66 -26.36
N TYR A 484 14.22 23.53 -26.79
CA TYR A 484 13.59 22.51 -25.97
C TYR A 484 14.52 21.31 -25.88
N LEU A 485 15.08 21.10 -24.70
CA LEU A 485 16.10 20.10 -24.44
C LEU A 485 15.44 18.91 -23.74
N ALA A 486 14.67 18.13 -24.47
CA ALA A 486 14.20 16.82 -24.02
C ALA A 486 15.33 15.79 -24.15
N GLN A 487 15.55 14.98 -23.11
CA GLN A 487 16.53 13.87 -23.11
C GLN A 487 17.94 14.23 -23.64
N TRP A 488 18.40 15.46 -23.40
CA TRP A 488 19.64 16.06 -23.93
C TRP A 488 20.95 15.52 -23.32
N TYR A 489 20.85 14.61 -22.36
CA TYR A 489 21.96 14.06 -21.59
C TYR A 489 22.01 12.53 -21.70
N PRO A 490 23.17 11.90 -21.47
CA PRO A 490 23.25 10.43 -21.45
C PRO A 490 22.41 9.88 -20.29
N MET A 491 21.35 9.13 -20.59
CA MET A 491 20.43 8.56 -19.61
C MET A 491 20.70 7.06 -19.46
N LEU A 492 21.00 6.60 -18.25
CA LEU A 492 21.29 5.19 -17.99
C LEU A 492 20.05 4.33 -18.27
N ALA A 493 20.18 3.32 -19.12
CA ALA A 493 19.11 2.35 -19.37
C ALA A 493 18.84 1.50 -18.12
N THR A 494 17.63 1.01 -17.95
CA THR A 494 17.32 0.04 -16.88
C THR A 494 18.04 -1.29 -17.11
N PHE A 495 18.34 -2.01 -16.03
CA PHE A 495 18.92 -3.35 -16.10
C PHE A 495 17.95 -4.32 -15.41
N GLN A 496 17.33 -5.19 -16.20
CA GLN A 496 16.30 -6.12 -15.76
C GLN A 496 16.55 -7.50 -16.39
N ASN A 497 16.22 -8.57 -15.68
CA ASN A 497 16.34 -9.95 -16.19
C ASN A 497 17.73 -10.31 -16.76
N GLY A 498 18.79 -9.75 -16.18
CA GLY A 498 20.18 -10.03 -16.60
C GLY A 498 20.64 -9.32 -17.87
N LYS A 499 19.87 -8.38 -18.41
CA LYS A 499 20.23 -7.59 -19.61
C LYS A 499 19.87 -6.10 -19.44
N TRP A 500 20.51 -5.26 -20.24
CA TRP A 500 20.09 -3.86 -20.42
C TRP A 500 18.77 -3.82 -21.19
N ASN A 501 17.78 -3.09 -20.70
CA ASN A 501 16.56 -2.81 -21.45
C ASN A 501 16.76 -1.50 -22.22
N LYS A 502 17.14 -1.64 -23.50
CA LYS A 502 17.49 -0.53 -24.38
C LYS A 502 16.92 -0.79 -25.76
N GLU A 503 15.86 -0.08 -26.08
CA GLU A 503 15.22 -0.05 -27.41
C GLU A 503 15.64 1.20 -28.18
N ASP A 504 15.56 1.17 -29.50
CA ASP A 504 15.93 2.31 -30.36
C ASP A 504 14.94 3.47 -30.20
N TYR A 505 15.46 4.70 -30.20
CA TYR A 505 14.64 5.90 -30.21
C TYR A 505 13.79 5.96 -31.50
N GLN A 506 12.48 6.15 -31.32
CA GLN A 506 11.54 6.38 -32.43
C GLN A 506 10.77 7.68 -32.21
N ASP A 507 10.34 8.28 -33.31
CA ASP A 507 9.56 9.51 -33.29
C ASP A 507 8.07 9.23 -33.03
N GLY A 508 7.42 10.11 -32.28
CA GLY A 508 5.99 10.06 -31.97
C GLY A 508 5.67 9.71 -30.52
N PHE A 509 6.28 8.66 -29.98
CA PHE A 509 6.05 8.16 -28.61
C PHE A 509 7.35 8.09 -27.80
N GLU A 510 7.22 8.00 -26.47
CA GLU A 510 8.32 7.75 -25.56
C GLU A 510 8.85 6.32 -25.73
N THR A 511 10.11 6.20 -26.14
CA THR A 511 10.75 4.91 -26.48
C THR A 511 11.93 4.58 -25.57
N PHE A 512 12.10 5.34 -24.48
CA PHE A 512 13.20 5.16 -23.54
C PHE A 512 12.74 4.55 -22.22
N HIS A 513 13.54 3.64 -21.68
CA HIS A 513 13.28 3.01 -20.40
C HIS A 513 14.39 3.34 -19.39
N ILE A 514 14.05 4.21 -18.42
CA ILE A 514 14.97 4.78 -17.45
C ILE A 514 14.33 4.80 -16.05
N ASP A 515 15.16 4.77 -15.00
CA ASP A 515 14.72 4.78 -13.60
C ASP A 515 14.67 6.19 -12.99
N PHE A 516 13.93 6.33 -11.89
CA PHE A 516 13.89 7.53 -11.07
C PHE A 516 15.28 7.91 -10.56
N SER A 517 15.68 9.13 -10.85
CA SER A 517 17.04 9.61 -10.58
C SER A 517 17.03 10.95 -9.84
N ASN A 518 18.18 11.27 -9.26
CA ASN A 518 18.43 12.57 -8.63
C ASN A 518 19.29 13.43 -9.55
N TYR A 519 18.94 14.70 -9.67
CA TYR A 519 19.59 15.63 -10.58
C TYR A 519 20.09 16.87 -9.84
N VAL A 520 21.31 17.25 -10.17
CA VAL A 520 21.89 18.56 -9.85
C VAL A 520 22.40 19.16 -11.14
N VAL A 521 21.77 20.25 -11.59
CA VAL A 521 22.09 20.87 -12.87
C VAL A 521 22.63 22.28 -12.64
N HIS A 522 23.83 22.52 -13.11
CA HIS A 522 24.42 23.85 -13.21
C HIS A 522 24.22 24.32 -14.64
N TYR A 523 23.76 25.56 -14.81
CA TYR A 523 23.52 26.12 -16.13
C TYR A 523 24.16 27.49 -16.26
N GLU A 524 24.56 27.82 -17.49
CA GLU A 524 25.01 29.14 -17.91
C GLU A 524 24.52 29.37 -19.35
N ILE A 525 23.61 30.33 -19.53
CA ILE A 525 22.98 30.66 -20.82
C ILE A 525 23.14 32.17 -21.11
N PRO A 526 22.97 32.61 -22.37
CA PRO A 526 23.02 34.04 -22.71
C PRO A 526 21.93 34.86 -22.02
N LYS A 527 22.16 36.17 -21.84
CA LYS A 527 21.32 37.06 -21.03
C LYS A 527 19.95 37.36 -21.64
N GLU A 528 19.79 37.11 -22.93
CA GLU A 528 18.52 37.26 -23.64
C GLU A 528 17.58 36.06 -23.43
N TYR A 529 18.05 34.99 -22.79
CA TYR A 529 17.29 33.78 -22.55
C TYR A 529 16.90 33.59 -21.08
N SER A 530 15.81 32.89 -20.87
CA SER A 530 15.32 32.41 -19.56
C SER A 530 15.43 30.90 -19.47
N PHE A 531 15.53 30.38 -18.24
CA PHE A 531 15.76 28.97 -17.94
C PHE A 531 14.58 28.40 -17.16
N ILE A 532 13.89 27.43 -17.76
CA ILE A 532 12.76 26.71 -17.15
C ILE A 532 13.12 25.22 -17.16
N SER A 533 12.87 24.49 -16.07
CA SER A 533 13.36 23.12 -15.92
C SER A 533 12.53 22.25 -14.98
N THR A 534 12.69 20.92 -15.08
CA THR A 534 12.11 19.90 -14.18
C THR A 534 12.49 20.04 -12.69
N ALA A 535 13.29 21.05 -12.33
CA ALA A 535 13.72 21.23 -10.95
C ALA A 535 12.54 21.44 -10.00
N ASP A 536 12.68 21.01 -8.74
CA ASP A 536 11.66 21.23 -7.71
C ASP A 536 11.38 22.72 -7.48
N LYS A 537 12.43 23.54 -7.64
CA LYS A 537 12.36 24.99 -7.76
C LYS A 537 13.41 25.48 -8.74
N ASP A 538 13.00 26.35 -9.64
CA ASP A 538 13.90 27.09 -10.53
C ASP A 538 13.51 28.59 -10.58
N PRO A 539 14.35 29.45 -11.19
CA PRO A 539 14.11 30.88 -11.17
C PRO A 539 13.06 31.37 -12.19
N GLY A 540 12.67 30.55 -13.17
CA GLY A 540 11.78 30.94 -14.25
C GLY A 540 12.39 31.95 -15.23
N LEU A 541 12.00 33.23 -15.15
CA LEU A 541 12.42 34.25 -16.12
C LEU A 541 13.61 35.08 -15.65
N ASN A 542 14.43 35.55 -16.59
CA ASN A 542 15.52 36.53 -16.41
C ASN A 542 16.70 36.08 -15.53
N GLU A 543 16.89 34.78 -15.34
CA GLU A 543 18.07 34.23 -14.66
C GLU A 543 18.89 33.35 -15.61
N HIS A 544 20.17 33.70 -15.77
CA HIS A 544 21.00 33.20 -16.86
C HIS A 544 22.12 32.26 -16.40
N LYS A 545 22.33 32.15 -15.08
CA LYS A 545 23.27 31.19 -14.52
C LYS A 545 22.82 30.77 -13.13
N GLY A 546 23.05 29.51 -12.79
CA GLY A 546 22.64 29.03 -11.48
C GLY A 546 22.83 27.54 -11.31
N GLN A 547 22.27 27.04 -10.22
CA GLN A 547 22.23 25.63 -9.89
C GLN A 547 20.81 25.28 -9.45
N VAL A 548 20.25 24.24 -10.05
CA VAL A 548 18.94 23.69 -9.70
C VAL A 548 19.07 22.21 -9.32
N LYS A 549 18.08 21.69 -8.58
CA LYS A 549 18.08 20.31 -8.09
C LYS A 549 16.68 19.73 -8.04
N VAL A 550 16.59 18.43 -8.24
CA VAL A 550 15.37 17.65 -8.03
C VAL A 550 15.74 16.20 -7.69
N LYS A 551 14.84 15.50 -7.01
CA LYS A 551 15.04 14.14 -6.56
C LYS A 551 13.89 13.26 -7.04
N LYS A 552 14.21 12.00 -7.35
CA LYS A 552 13.24 10.96 -7.73
C LYS A 552 12.31 11.39 -8.87
N VAL A 553 12.88 11.87 -9.97
CA VAL A 553 12.14 12.13 -11.22
C VAL A 553 12.70 11.25 -12.33
N ARG A 554 11.89 10.95 -13.35
CA ARG A 554 12.27 10.04 -14.44
C ARG A 554 13.35 10.67 -15.32
N ASP A 555 13.05 11.80 -15.94
CA ASP A 555 14.00 12.56 -16.74
C ASP A 555 14.11 14.03 -16.27
N PHE A 556 14.90 14.83 -17.00
CA PHE A 556 15.17 16.22 -16.68
C PHE A 556 15.11 17.06 -17.94
N PHE A 557 14.00 17.79 -18.10
CA PHE A 557 13.73 18.68 -19.22
C PHE A 557 14.22 20.09 -18.95
N ILE A 558 14.64 20.79 -20.00
CA ILE A 558 15.00 22.21 -19.96
C ILE A 558 14.37 22.91 -21.17
N ALA A 559 13.71 24.04 -20.92
CA ALA A 559 13.34 24.99 -21.95
C ALA A 559 14.18 26.27 -21.80
N VAL A 560 14.85 26.65 -22.87
CA VAL A 560 15.60 27.91 -22.99
C VAL A 560 14.80 28.83 -23.90
N VAL A 561 14.09 29.77 -23.30
CA VAL A 561 13.08 30.59 -23.97
C VAL A 561 13.45 32.07 -23.97
N LYS A 562 12.90 32.83 -24.92
CA LYS A 562 13.18 34.25 -25.11
C LYS A 562 11.88 35.02 -25.31
N ASP A 563 11.76 36.16 -24.63
CA ASP A 563 10.60 37.07 -24.71
C ASP A 563 9.26 36.42 -24.27
N PHE A 564 9.31 35.48 -23.32
CA PHE A 564 8.12 34.88 -22.71
C PHE A 564 7.60 35.72 -21.54
N LYS A 565 6.30 35.66 -21.30
CA LYS A 565 5.64 36.16 -20.09
C LYS A 565 5.34 35.00 -19.16
N MET A 566 5.40 35.28 -17.85
CA MET A 566 5.07 34.32 -16.81
C MET A 566 3.82 34.80 -16.04
N TYR A 567 2.89 33.88 -15.82
CA TYR A 567 1.73 34.06 -14.95
C TYR A 567 1.72 32.97 -13.89
N THR A 568 1.28 33.27 -12.67
CA THR A 568 1.31 32.28 -11.58
C THR A 568 -0.01 32.16 -10.83
N THR A 569 -0.25 30.99 -10.25
CA THR A 569 -1.29 30.72 -9.27
C THR A 569 -0.81 29.65 -8.31
N ALA A 570 -1.56 29.35 -7.26
CA ALA A 570 -1.22 28.30 -6.31
C ALA A 570 -2.43 27.44 -5.94
N VAL A 571 -2.16 26.17 -5.65
CA VAL A 571 -3.14 25.18 -5.21
C VAL A 571 -2.49 24.14 -4.29
N ASN A 572 -3.05 23.97 -3.10
CA ASN A 572 -2.63 22.96 -2.11
C ASN A 572 -1.12 22.91 -1.84
N GLY A 573 -0.45 24.07 -1.84
CA GLY A 573 1.00 24.16 -1.57
C GLY A 573 1.90 24.04 -2.81
N VAL A 574 1.32 23.84 -4.00
CA VAL A 574 2.03 23.82 -5.29
C VAL A 574 1.85 25.14 -6.02
N GLU A 575 2.95 25.73 -6.50
CA GLU A 575 2.92 26.88 -7.41
C GLU A 575 2.73 26.42 -8.85
N VAL A 576 1.71 26.92 -9.54
CA VAL A 576 1.48 26.62 -10.96
C VAL A 576 1.87 27.86 -11.77
N ARG A 577 2.87 27.71 -12.65
CA ARG A 577 3.43 28.81 -13.44
C ARG A 577 3.18 28.55 -14.92
N LEU A 578 2.68 29.56 -15.63
CA LEU A 578 2.37 29.52 -17.05
C LEU A 578 3.31 30.44 -17.81
N PHE A 579 3.99 29.90 -18.82
CA PHE A 579 4.92 30.60 -19.69
C PHE A 579 4.35 30.66 -21.12
N THR A 580 4.26 31.85 -21.70
CA THR A 580 3.65 32.05 -23.04
C THR A 580 4.14 33.33 -23.72
N LYS A 581 4.05 33.37 -25.06
CA LYS A 581 4.33 34.55 -25.91
C LYS A 581 3.12 35.46 -26.17
N GLU A 582 1.90 35.03 -25.84
CA GLU A 582 0.65 35.74 -26.12
C GLU A 582 0.41 36.10 -27.60
N ASP A 583 1.01 35.37 -28.53
CA ASP A 583 0.78 35.48 -29.99
C ASP A 583 -0.29 34.49 -30.48
N HIS A 584 -1.14 34.01 -29.57
CA HIS A 584 -2.23 33.07 -29.80
C HIS A 584 -3.51 33.51 -29.07
N ASP A 585 -4.64 32.87 -29.38
CA ASP A 585 -5.97 33.17 -28.84
C ASP A 585 -6.23 32.62 -27.42
N LYS A 586 -5.34 31.78 -26.88
CA LYS A 586 -5.50 31.17 -25.55
C LYS A 586 -5.19 32.15 -24.42
N ALA A 587 -6.23 32.54 -23.66
CA ALA A 587 -6.10 33.50 -22.57
C ALA A 587 -5.33 32.93 -21.35
N PRO A 588 -4.23 33.56 -20.89
CA PRO A 588 -3.40 33.01 -19.81
C PRO A 588 -4.15 32.77 -18.49
N LYS A 589 -5.11 33.66 -18.16
CA LYS A 589 -5.93 33.53 -16.94
C LYS A 589 -6.83 32.30 -16.97
N ASP A 590 -7.42 32.00 -18.13
CA ASP A 590 -8.32 30.85 -18.28
C ASP A 590 -7.53 29.54 -18.31
N THR A 591 -6.37 29.53 -18.96
CA THR A 591 -5.43 28.40 -18.93
C THR A 591 -4.98 28.10 -17.51
N LEU A 592 -4.52 29.10 -16.75
CA LEU A 592 -4.13 28.90 -15.35
C LEU A 592 -5.28 28.44 -14.47
N LYS A 593 -6.50 28.95 -14.71
CA LYS A 593 -7.68 28.52 -13.97
C LYS A 593 -7.99 27.05 -14.22
N LEU A 594 -7.90 26.60 -15.46
CA LEU A 594 -8.10 25.19 -15.83
C LEU A 594 -6.99 24.30 -15.24
N ALA A 595 -5.72 24.68 -15.42
CA ALA A 595 -4.59 23.94 -14.86
C ALA A 595 -4.69 23.81 -13.32
N LYS A 596 -5.06 24.91 -12.64
CA LYS A 596 -5.33 24.91 -11.21
C LYS A 596 -6.44 23.94 -10.82
N LYS A 597 -7.56 23.94 -11.55
CA LYS A 597 -8.71 23.07 -11.27
C LYS A 597 -8.37 21.59 -11.50
N ALA A 598 -7.64 21.28 -12.56
CA ALA A 598 -7.14 19.93 -12.85
C ALA A 598 -6.20 19.43 -11.76
N LEU A 599 -5.18 20.22 -11.40
CA LEU A 599 -4.24 19.84 -10.35
C LEU A 599 -4.92 19.75 -8.96
N ASP A 600 -5.89 20.61 -8.64
CA ASP A 600 -6.69 20.50 -7.41
C ASP A 600 -7.47 19.18 -7.37
N PHE A 601 -8.09 18.80 -8.48
CA PHE A 601 -8.86 17.57 -8.61
C PHE A 601 -7.97 16.34 -8.41
N TYR A 602 -6.84 16.25 -9.08
CA TYR A 602 -5.93 15.11 -8.94
C TYR A 602 -5.31 15.04 -7.54
N GLN A 603 -4.96 16.17 -6.94
CA GLN A 603 -4.44 16.20 -5.56
C GLN A 603 -5.46 15.69 -4.54
N LYS A 604 -6.72 16.08 -4.68
CA LYS A 604 -7.78 15.68 -3.75
C LYS A 604 -8.21 14.22 -3.91
N ASN A 605 -8.22 13.72 -5.14
CA ASN A 605 -8.85 12.44 -5.47
C ASN A 605 -7.86 11.30 -5.74
N ILE A 606 -6.59 11.58 -6.06
CA ILE A 606 -5.59 10.55 -6.39
C ILE A 606 -4.48 10.53 -5.33
N GLY A 607 -3.81 11.67 -5.12
CA GLY A 607 -2.74 11.78 -4.13
C GLY A 607 -1.95 13.08 -4.21
N GLU A 608 -1.05 13.31 -3.27
CA GLU A 608 -0.23 14.53 -3.25
C GLU A 608 0.70 14.60 -4.46
N TYR A 609 0.72 15.75 -5.12
CA TYR A 609 1.67 16.08 -6.17
C TYR A 609 3.10 16.16 -5.59
N PRO A 610 4.12 15.55 -6.23
CA PRO A 610 5.43 15.32 -5.60
C PRO A 610 6.35 16.55 -5.51
N LEU A 611 6.15 17.57 -6.34
CA LEU A 611 7.03 18.75 -6.43
C LEU A 611 6.36 20.01 -5.89
N SER A 612 7.16 21.03 -5.61
CA SER A 612 6.65 22.31 -5.09
C SER A 612 6.14 23.26 -6.18
N GLN A 613 6.43 22.98 -7.45
CA GLN A 613 5.97 23.74 -8.61
C GLN A 613 5.54 22.83 -9.76
N LEU A 614 4.61 23.29 -10.59
CA LEU A 614 4.25 22.73 -11.89
C LEU A 614 4.27 23.84 -12.94
N ASP A 615 5.06 23.66 -14.00
CA ASP A 615 5.15 24.62 -15.09
C ASP A 615 4.34 24.19 -16.30
N VAL A 616 3.71 25.16 -16.94
CA VAL A 616 2.96 25.01 -18.18
C VAL A 616 3.59 25.93 -19.22
N ILE A 617 4.10 25.37 -20.31
CA ILE A 617 4.68 26.14 -21.41
C ILE A 617 3.74 26.08 -22.62
N LEU A 618 3.29 27.25 -23.07
CA LEU A 618 2.54 27.40 -24.31
C LEU A 618 3.46 27.96 -25.39
N ASP A 619 3.81 27.12 -26.35
CA ASP A 619 4.58 27.51 -27.54
C ASP A 619 4.32 26.51 -28.68
N ASN A 620 4.87 26.81 -29.86
CA ASN A 620 4.71 26.03 -31.08
C ASN A 620 5.51 24.73 -30.96
N GLY A 621 4.89 23.70 -30.39
CA GLY A 621 5.54 22.44 -30.00
C GLY A 621 4.54 21.28 -29.87
N GLN A 622 5.00 20.17 -29.29
CA GLN A 622 4.16 19.00 -29.00
C GLN A 622 3.53 19.12 -27.61
N ASN A 623 2.42 18.41 -27.37
CA ASN A 623 1.92 18.21 -26.01
C ASN A 623 2.79 17.14 -25.35
N MET A 624 3.40 17.45 -24.21
CA MET A 624 4.36 16.57 -23.54
C MET A 624 4.35 16.77 -22.02
N GLU A 625 4.74 15.72 -21.32
CA GLU A 625 4.44 15.46 -19.91
C GLU A 625 5.65 15.33 -18.98
N TYR A 626 6.74 16.05 -19.24
CA TYR A 626 7.96 15.96 -18.43
C TYR A 626 7.66 16.15 -16.92
N PRO A 627 8.42 15.50 -16.01
CA PRO A 627 8.23 15.70 -14.59
C PRO A 627 8.38 17.19 -14.23
N GLY A 628 7.38 17.77 -13.57
CA GLY A 628 7.37 19.18 -13.19
C GLY A 628 7.00 20.16 -14.30
N ILE A 629 6.97 19.75 -15.57
CA ILE A 629 6.75 20.64 -16.71
C ILE A 629 5.87 19.97 -17.75
N ILE A 630 4.80 20.65 -18.14
CA ILE A 630 4.02 20.27 -19.32
C ILE A 630 4.19 21.29 -20.44
N THR A 631 4.23 20.81 -21.68
CA THR A 631 4.12 21.65 -22.87
C THR A 631 2.77 21.41 -23.51
N VAL A 632 2.11 22.46 -24.00
CA VAL A 632 0.82 22.35 -24.69
C VAL A 632 0.81 23.28 -25.88
N ASP A 633 0.40 22.79 -27.06
CA ASP A 633 0.30 23.60 -28.28
C ASP A 633 -0.91 24.54 -28.22
N PRO A 634 -0.71 25.87 -28.11
CA PRO A 634 -1.81 26.82 -28.06
C PRO A 634 -2.37 27.17 -29.45
N TYR A 635 -1.68 26.83 -30.54
CA TYR A 635 -2.04 27.20 -31.92
C TYR A 635 -3.01 26.22 -32.57
N HIS A 636 -3.36 25.13 -31.89
CA HIS A 636 -4.37 24.22 -32.39
C HIS A 636 -5.75 24.89 -32.46
N ASP A 637 -6.39 24.83 -33.64
CA ASP A 637 -7.70 25.46 -33.91
C ASP A 637 -8.85 24.93 -33.02
N ASN A 638 -8.71 23.71 -32.50
CA ASN A 638 -9.74 23.07 -31.70
C ASN A 638 -9.56 23.42 -30.22
N SER A 639 -10.31 24.43 -29.76
CA SER A 639 -10.30 24.86 -28.35
C SER A 639 -10.65 23.77 -27.34
N GLN A 640 -11.44 22.76 -27.72
CA GLN A 640 -11.77 21.65 -26.84
C GLN A 640 -10.60 20.67 -26.72
N PHE A 641 -9.88 20.41 -27.81
CA PHE A 641 -8.68 19.60 -27.79
C PHE A 641 -7.59 20.23 -26.91
N PHE A 642 -7.38 21.54 -27.01
CA PHE A 642 -6.45 22.27 -26.13
C PHE A 642 -6.75 22.04 -24.64
N LYS A 643 -8.03 22.10 -24.25
CA LYS A 643 -8.44 21.85 -22.85
C LYS A 643 -8.18 20.41 -22.43
N ILE A 644 -8.46 19.45 -23.32
CA ILE A 644 -8.22 18.02 -23.05
C ILE A 644 -6.73 17.78 -22.89
N ALA A 645 -5.90 18.24 -23.83
CA ALA A 645 -4.45 18.13 -23.78
C ALA A 645 -3.90 18.73 -22.47
N LEU A 646 -4.29 19.96 -22.12
CA LEU A 646 -3.84 20.58 -20.87
C LEU A 646 -4.18 19.73 -19.63
N VAL A 647 -5.37 19.15 -19.55
CA VAL A 647 -5.75 18.28 -18.42
C VAL A 647 -4.98 16.95 -18.46
N HIS A 648 -4.76 16.40 -19.65
CA HIS A 648 -4.06 15.15 -19.90
C HIS A 648 -2.58 15.22 -19.47
N GLU A 649 -1.87 16.26 -19.89
CA GLU A 649 -0.45 16.45 -19.49
C GLU A 649 -0.30 16.63 -17.97
N ILE A 650 -1.29 17.25 -17.31
CA ILE A 650 -1.30 17.36 -15.84
C ILE A 650 -1.55 15.99 -15.19
N ALA A 651 -2.40 15.15 -15.77
CA ALA A 651 -2.65 13.80 -15.27
C ALA A 651 -1.39 12.93 -15.35
N HIS A 652 -0.56 13.12 -16.39
CA HIS A 652 0.69 12.38 -16.54
C HIS A 652 1.70 12.65 -15.41
N GLN A 653 1.55 13.75 -14.68
CA GLN A 653 2.39 13.99 -13.50
C GLN A 653 2.18 12.91 -12.40
N TYR A 654 1.09 12.16 -12.48
CA TYR A 654 0.79 11.01 -11.61
C TYR A 654 1.17 9.68 -12.28
N PHE A 655 0.70 9.47 -13.52
CA PHE A 655 0.92 8.26 -14.32
C PHE A 655 1.91 8.60 -15.44
N TYR A 656 3.10 8.02 -15.43
CA TYR A 656 4.38 8.55 -15.96
C TYR A 656 5.23 9.17 -14.86
N GLY A 657 4.86 10.36 -14.37
CA GLY A 657 5.73 11.20 -13.53
C GLY A 657 6.09 10.58 -12.18
N VAL A 658 5.20 9.76 -11.61
CA VAL A 658 5.39 9.14 -10.28
C VAL A 658 5.17 7.63 -10.30
N VAL A 659 4.20 7.15 -11.06
CA VAL A 659 4.05 5.72 -11.37
C VAL A 659 4.69 5.48 -12.73
N SER A 660 5.73 4.66 -12.77
CA SER A 660 6.52 4.40 -13.97
C SER A 660 6.08 3.13 -14.70
N ASN A 661 6.51 3.01 -15.95
CA ASN A 661 6.28 1.89 -16.86
C ASN A 661 7.44 1.80 -17.86
N ASP A 662 7.60 0.65 -18.51
CA ASP A 662 8.39 0.53 -19.74
C ASP A 662 7.60 1.16 -20.89
N GLN A 663 8.03 2.33 -21.36
CA GLN A 663 7.26 3.10 -22.34
C GLN A 663 7.25 2.45 -23.73
N TYR A 664 8.19 1.55 -24.01
CA TYR A 664 8.23 0.84 -25.29
C TYR A 664 7.28 -0.35 -25.30
N HIS A 665 7.28 -1.15 -24.24
CA HIS A 665 6.50 -2.40 -24.16
C HIS A 665 5.13 -2.23 -23.51
N GLU A 666 4.97 -1.23 -22.65
CA GLU A 666 3.83 -1.01 -21.77
C GLU A 666 3.29 0.43 -21.88
N ALA A 667 3.33 1.01 -23.08
CA ALA A 667 2.90 2.40 -23.34
C ALA A 667 1.47 2.69 -22.86
N TRP A 668 0.58 1.71 -22.93
CA TRP A 668 -0.82 1.86 -22.52
C TRP A 668 -0.99 2.15 -21.02
N LEU A 669 -0.07 1.69 -20.17
CA LEU A 669 -0.11 1.96 -18.72
C LEU A 669 0.13 3.43 -18.39
N ASP A 670 0.82 4.12 -19.28
CA ASP A 670 1.01 5.55 -19.24
C ASP A 670 -0.20 6.25 -19.88
N GLU A 671 -0.31 6.12 -21.20
CA GLU A 671 -1.24 6.90 -22.03
C GLU A 671 -2.71 6.56 -21.79
N GLY A 672 -3.02 5.28 -21.68
CA GLY A 672 -4.37 4.79 -21.46
C GLY A 672 -4.89 5.10 -20.06
N PHE A 673 -4.03 4.98 -19.06
CA PHE A 673 -4.38 5.29 -17.67
C PHE A 673 -4.50 6.80 -17.45
N THR A 674 -3.63 7.59 -18.09
CA THR A 674 -3.74 9.06 -18.14
C THR A 674 -4.99 9.49 -18.88
N GLU A 675 -5.34 8.90 -20.03
CA GLU A 675 -6.59 9.23 -20.74
C GLU A 675 -7.81 8.87 -19.89
N PHE A 676 -7.77 7.74 -19.17
CA PHE A 676 -8.81 7.41 -18.19
C PHE A 676 -8.94 8.51 -17.11
N ALA A 677 -7.84 8.90 -16.46
CA ALA A 677 -7.85 9.96 -15.45
C ALA A 677 -8.32 11.32 -16.01
N THR A 678 -8.01 11.61 -17.27
CA THR A 678 -8.46 12.80 -18.02
C THR A 678 -9.97 12.77 -18.20
N ASN A 679 -10.51 11.66 -18.69
CA ASN A 679 -11.94 11.45 -18.85
C ASN A 679 -12.67 11.61 -17.50
N MET A 680 -12.09 11.07 -16.42
CA MET A 680 -12.69 11.15 -15.09
C MET A 680 -12.66 12.56 -14.50
N TYR A 681 -11.68 13.40 -14.85
CA TYR A 681 -11.73 14.84 -14.54
C TYR A 681 -12.96 15.50 -15.19
N PHE A 682 -13.18 15.28 -16.50
CA PHE A 682 -14.33 15.88 -17.18
C PHE A 682 -15.67 15.33 -16.68
N TYR A 683 -15.73 14.03 -16.36
CA TYR A 683 -16.91 13.40 -15.78
C TYR A 683 -17.24 13.97 -14.39
N LEU A 684 -16.27 13.99 -13.47
CA LEU A 684 -16.50 14.29 -12.05
C LEU A 684 -16.38 15.78 -11.72
N ALA A 685 -15.38 16.48 -12.26
CA ALA A 685 -15.08 17.89 -11.93
C ALA A 685 -15.77 18.89 -12.87
N GLU A 686 -16.03 18.52 -14.12
CA GLU A 686 -16.81 19.34 -15.07
C GLU A 686 -18.26 18.87 -15.22
N HIS A 687 -18.67 17.84 -14.48
CA HIS A 687 -20.03 17.29 -14.47
C HIS A 687 -20.57 16.93 -15.87
N GLN A 688 -19.68 16.49 -16.77
CA GLN A 688 -20.10 16.00 -18.08
C GLN A 688 -20.77 14.62 -17.94
N GLY A 689 -21.67 14.29 -18.88
CA GLY A 689 -22.19 12.92 -18.96
C GLY A 689 -21.09 11.93 -19.36
N PRO A 690 -21.20 10.63 -19.01
CA PRO A 690 -20.16 9.63 -19.30
C PRO A 690 -19.75 9.57 -20.77
N TYR A 691 -20.71 9.73 -21.69
CA TYR A 691 -20.45 9.75 -23.13
C TYR A 691 -19.63 10.98 -23.55
N GLN A 692 -19.97 12.16 -23.04
CA GLN A 692 -19.27 13.40 -23.37
C GLN A 692 -17.85 13.39 -22.81
N ALA A 693 -17.68 12.92 -21.57
CA ALA A 693 -16.38 12.82 -20.91
C ALA A 693 -15.43 11.86 -21.64
N GLN A 694 -15.95 10.81 -22.28
CA GLN A 694 -15.18 9.80 -23.02
C GLN A 694 -15.17 10.02 -24.54
N ALA A 695 -15.72 11.14 -25.02
CA ALA A 695 -15.95 11.36 -26.44
C ALA A 695 -14.65 11.31 -27.27
N PHE A 696 -13.52 11.74 -26.69
CA PHE A 696 -12.24 11.72 -27.37
C PHE A 696 -11.67 10.30 -27.50
N SER A 697 -11.74 9.49 -26.45
CA SER A 697 -11.37 8.08 -26.47
C SER A 697 -12.25 7.29 -27.46
N MET A 698 -13.56 7.56 -27.48
CA MET A 698 -14.49 6.98 -28.46
C MET A 698 -14.17 7.41 -29.90
N TYR A 699 -13.79 8.67 -30.10
CA TYR A 699 -13.34 9.15 -31.42
C TYR A 699 -12.12 8.39 -31.92
N ARG A 700 -11.12 8.13 -31.05
CA ARG A 700 -9.94 7.32 -31.40
C ARG A 700 -10.32 5.90 -31.81
N MET A 701 -11.24 5.27 -31.07
CA MET A 701 -11.71 3.92 -31.41
C MET A 701 -12.52 3.88 -32.71
N ARG A 702 -13.36 4.89 -32.96
CA ARG A 702 -14.07 5.01 -34.25
C ARG A 702 -13.11 5.16 -35.42
N LYS A 703 -11.98 5.86 -35.24
CA LYS A 703 -10.95 5.98 -36.29
C LYS A 703 -10.31 4.63 -36.63
N ILE A 704 -10.10 3.77 -35.64
CA ILE A 704 -9.63 2.40 -35.85
C ILE A 704 -10.61 1.59 -36.70
N GLU A 705 -11.91 1.69 -36.40
CA GLU A 705 -12.96 1.04 -37.18
C GLU A 705 -13.02 1.55 -38.62
N GLU A 706 -12.94 2.87 -38.82
CA GLU A 706 -12.90 3.51 -40.14
C GLU A 706 -11.69 3.06 -40.97
N LEU A 707 -10.57 2.74 -40.33
CA LEU A 707 -9.35 2.23 -40.97
C LEU A 707 -9.37 0.70 -41.20
N GLY A 708 -10.38 -0.01 -40.68
CA GLY A 708 -10.51 -1.47 -40.84
C GLY A 708 -9.43 -2.29 -40.13
N LEU A 709 -8.80 -1.76 -39.08
CA LEU A 709 -7.66 -2.39 -38.39
C LEU A 709 -8.06 -3.58 -37.49
N GLY A 710 -9.35 -3.78 -37.23
CA GLY A 710 -9.87 -4.93 -36.47
C GLY A 710 -9.65 -4.80 -34.95
N ARG A 711 -9.63 -5.94 -34.24
CA ARG A 711 -9.39 -5.98 -32.78
C ARG A 711 -7.91 -6.24 -32.50
N GLN A 712 -7.34 -5.48 -31.59
CA GLN A 712 -5.98 -5.65 -31.07
C GLN A 712 -5.97 -5.48 -29.55
N ILE A 713 -4.86 -5.87 -28.93
CA ILE A 713 -4.56 -5.71 -27.50
C ILE A 713 -3.68 -4.47 -27.28
N SER A 714 -3.76 -3.88 -26.09
CA SER A 714 -3.11 -2.62 -25.73
C SER A 714 -1.67 -2.77 -25.25
N ASN A 715 -1.25 -3.95 -24.79
CA ASN A 715 0.08 -4.21 -24.24
C ASN A 715 1.00 -4.93 -25.25
N VAL A 716 1.15 -4.35 -26.44
CA VAL A 716 2.19 -4.78 -27.39
C VAL A 716 3.24 -3.70 -27.52
N PRO A 717 4.46 -4.04 -28.00
CA PRO A 717 5.49 -3.04 -28.22
C PRO A 717 5.02 -1.93 -29.17
N LEU A 718 5.52 -0.70 -28.99
CA LEU A 718 5.20 0.45 -29.84
C LEU A 718 5.38 0.19 -31.34
N SER A 719 6.38 -0.61 -31.72
CA SER A 719 6.61 -1.01 -33.12
C SER A 719 5.49 -1.85 -33.74
N GLU A 720 4.64 -2.45 -32.92
CA GLU A 720 3.54 -3.34 -33.33
C GLU A 720 2.16 -2.66 -33.27
N HIS A 721 2.11 -1.40 -32.82
CA HIS A 721 0.86 -0.64 -32.78
C HIS A 721 0.58 0.06 -34.12
N PRO A 722 -0.49 -0.31 -34.84
CA PRO A 722 -0.86 0.34 -36.09
C PRO A 722 -1.58 1.68 -35.85
N ASN A 723 -2.05 1.95 -34.63
CA ASN A 723 -2.79 3.16 -34.28
C ASN A 723 -2.76 3.47 -32.78
N ALA A 724 -2.66 4.76 -32.44
CA ALA A 724 -2.69 5.26 -31.06
C ALA A 724 -3.98 4.92 -30.29
N GLY A 725 -5.11 4.68 -30.96
CA GLY A 725 -6.37 4.36 -30.27
C GLY A 725 -6.30 3.09 -29.40
N TYR A 726 -5.44 2.13 -29.74
CA TYR A 726 -5.23 0.92 -28.92
C TYR A 726 -4.41 1.18 -27.66
N ILE A 727 -3.59 2.25 -27.65
CA ILE A 727 -2.73 2.65 -26.51
C ILE A 727 -3.48 3.60 -25.57
N TYR A 728 -4.30 4.50 -26.13
CA TYR A 728 -5.00 5.56 -25.40
C TYR A 728 -6.46 5.19 -25.13
N GLY A 729 -7.26 5.09 -26.20
CA GLY A 729 -8.71 5.08 -26.09
C GLY A 729 -9.28 3.77 -25.58
N GLN A 730 -8.78 2.64 -26.10
CA GLN A 730 -9.21 1.30 -25.68
C GLN A 730 -9.05 1.06 -24.17
N PRO A 731 -7.85 1.23 -23.57
CA PRO A 731 -7.69 1.01 -22.13
C PRO A 731 -8.52 1.97 -21.30
N ALA A 732 -8.65 3.25 -21.68
CA ALA A 732 -9.45 4.21 -20.94
C ALA A 732 -10.93 3.81 -20.88
N LEU A 733 -11.49 3.37 -22.00
CA LEU A 733 -12.88 2.89 -22.07
C LEU A 733 -13.05 1.57 -21.30
N LYS A 734 -12.08 0.66 -21.38
CA LYS A 734 -12.13 -0.64 -20.71
C LYS A 734 -12.02 -0.54 -19.19
N LEU A 735 -11.20 0.38 -18.69
CA LEU A 735 -11.13 0.71 -17.27
C LEU A 735 -12.46 1.28 -16.76
N PHE A 736 -13.05 2.23 -17.49
CA PHE A 736 -14.36 2.77 -17.12
C PHE A 736 -15.44 1.68 -17.12
N GLU A 737 -15.48 0.84 -18.14
CA GLU A 737 -16.41 -0.30 -18.25
C GLU A 737 -16.26 -1.25 -17.05
N LEU A 738 -15.02 -1.63 -16.70
CA LEU A 738 -14.73 -2.50 -15.57
C LEU A 738 -15.24 -1.90 -14.26
N ILE A 739 -14.91 -0.64 -13.97
CA ILE A 739 -15.31 0.01 -12.73
C ILE A 739 -16.83 0.19 -12.69
N ASN A 740 -17.45 0.57 -13.80
CA ASN A 740 -18.89 0.68 -13.92
C ASN A 740 -19.61 -0.66 -13.70
N HIS A 741 -19.01 -1.79 -14.06
CA HIS A 741 -19.58 -3.11 -13.78
C HIS A 741 -19.24 -3.68 -12.39
N LYS A 742 -18.21 -3.15 -11.70
CA LYS A 742 -17.62 -3.79 -10.51
C LYS A 742 -17.52 -2.91 -9.26
N HIS A 743 -17.91 -1.64 -9.32
CA HIS A 743 -17.97 -0.75 -8.15
C HIS A 743 -18.77 -1.37 -6.98
N ASP A 744 -19.85 -2.10 -7.28
CA ASP A 744 -20.68 -2.79 -6.29
C ASP A 744 -19.92 -3.85 -5.47
N VAL A 745 -18.83 -4.42 -5.99
CA VAL A 745 -17.99 -5.39 -5.25
C VAL A 745 -17.42 -4.74 -3.99
N ARG A 746 -17.06 -3.45 -4.09
CA ARG A 746 -16.57 -2.64 -2.98
C ARG A 746 -17.68 -1.87 -2.26
N ARG A 747 -18.91 -1.98 -2.76
CA ARG A 747 -20.10 -1.30 -2.22
C ARG A 747 -19.96 0.22 -2.19
N GLU A 748 -19.25 0.74 -3.19
CA GLU A 748 -19.08 2.16 -3.45
C GLU A 748 -20.03 2.55 -4.59
N ASP A 749 -20.52 3.79 -4.64
CA ASP A 749 -21.11 4.30 -5.87
C ASP A 749 -20.02 4.47 -6.96
N LEU A 750 -20.43 4.57 -8.22
CA LEU A 750 -19.51 4.67 -9.35
C LEU A 750 -18.45 5.78 -9.17
N ASN A 751 -18.86 6.98 -8.75
CA ASN A 751 -17.96 8.12 -8.64
C ASN A 751 -16.92 7.89 -7.55
N THR A 752 -17.36 7.39 -6.39
CA THR A 752 -16.47 7.03 -5.28
C THR A 752 -15.51 5.92 -5.69
N SER A 753 -15.97 4.92 -6.44
CA SER A 753 -15.11 3.80 -6.85
C SER A 753 -14.04 4.22 -7.84
N ILE A 754 -14.37 5.11 -8.78
CA ILE A 754 -13.41 5.70 -9.73
C ILE A 754 -12.25 6.38 -8.99
N VAL A 755 -12.55 7.30 -8.07
CA VAL A 755 -11.50 8.06 -7.37
C VAL A 755 -10.70 7.16 -6.43
N ASN A 756 -11.36 6.25 -5.72
CA ASN A 756 -10.68 5.33 -4.83
C ASN A 756 -9.76 4.36 -5.58
N TYR A 757 -10.16 3.92 -6.79
CA TYR A 757 -9.34 3.07 -7.64
C TYR A 757 -8.07 3.78 -8.12
N LEU A 758 -8.21 5.00 -8.66
CA LEU A 758 -7.07 5.82 -9.08
C LEU A 758 -6.13 6.11 -7.91
N ALA A 759 -6.68 6.48 -6.75
CA ALA A 759 -5.90 6.73 -5.53
C ALA A 759 -5.19 5.47 -5.04
N ALA A 760 -5.86 4.33 -5.02
CA ALA A 760 -5.28 3.07 -4.57
C ALA A 760 -4.14 2.63 -5.50
N TYR A 761 -4.33 2.76 -6.82
CA TYR A 761 -3.30 2.43 -7.80
C TYR A 761 -2.07 3.34 -7.64
N TYR A 762 -2.28 4.66 -7.58
CA TYR A 762 -1.21 5.64 -7.38
C TYR A 762 -0.45 5.40 -6.07
N ASN A 763 -1.15 5.23 -4.95
CA ASN A 763 -0.50 5.03 -3.65
C ASN A 763 0.24 3.69 -3.56
N ARG A 764 -0.25 2.66 -4.27
CA ARG A 764 0.39 1.35 -4.32
C ARG A 764 1.71 1.37 -5.09
N PHE A 765 1.77 2.10 -6.20
CA PHE A 765 2.89 2.08 -7.13
C PHE A 765 3.70 3.38 -7.16
N LYS A 766 3.55 4.24 -6.15
CA LYS A 766 4.27 5.51 -6.03
C LYS A 766 5.79 5.29 -6.06
N TYR A 767 6.48 5.88 -7.05
CA TYR A 767 7.91 5.70 -7.32
C TYR A 767 8.31 4.24 -7.60
N LYS A 768 7.42 3.49 -8.25
CA LYS A 768 7.64 2.12 -8.71
C LYS A 768 7.30 2.02 -10.19
N GLU A 769 7.88 1.02 -10.83
CA GLU A 769 7.52 0.62 -12.18
C GLU A 769 6.41 -0.43 -12.16
N VAL A 770 5.47 -0.33 -13.11
CA VAL A 770 4.35 -1.25 -13.29
C VAL A 770 4.41 -1.82 -14.70
N ASN A 771 4.13 -3.12 -14.83
CA ASN A 771 3.88 -3.81 -16.08
C ASN A 771 2.46 -4.39 -16.10
N THR A 772 2.03 -4.97 -17.21
CA THR A 772 0.68 -5.53 -17.34
C THR A 772 0.34 -6.55 -16.25
N PRO A 773 1.19 -7.54 -15.91
CA PRO A 773 0.93 -8.47 -14.81
C PRO A 773 0.69 -7.78 -13.45
N GLU A 774 1.49 -6.79 -13.08
CA GLU A 774 1.32 -6.04 -11.83
C GLU A 774 -0.01 -5.26 -11.81
N PHE A 775 -0.38 -4.64 -12.93
CA PHE A 775 -1.67 -3.98 -13.08
C PHE A 775 -2.84 -4.97 -12.96
N ILE A 776 -2.77 -6.11 -13.65
CA ILE A 776 -3.82 -7.14 -13.62
C ILE A 776 -4.00 -7.63 -12.19
N ARG A 777 -2.91 -8.01 -11.51
CA ARG A 777 -2.94 -8.46 -10.11
C ARG A 777 -3.57 -7.42 -9.21
N PHE A 778 -3.14 -6.15 -9.31
CA PHE A 778 -3.73 -5.06 -8.54
C PHE A 778 -5.24 -4.94 -8.78
N THR A 779 -5.67 -4.98 -10.04
CA THR A 779 -7.07 -4.78 -10.41
C THR A 779 -7.95 -5.96 -9.98
N MET A 780 -7.44 -7.18 -10.13
CA MET A 780 -8.07 -8.40 -9.63
C MET A 780 -8.23 -8.36 -8.12
N ASP A 781 -7.20 -7.96 -7.38
CA ASP A 781 -7.27 -7.80 -5.93
C ASP A 781 -8.26 -6.72 -5.52
N TYR A 782 -8.28 -5.61 -6.25
CA TYR A 782 -9.09 -4.45 -5.92
C TYR A 782 -10.58 -4.70 -6.12
N TYR A 783 -10.96 -5.35 -7.23
CA TYR A 783 -12.35 -5.60 -7.63
C TYR A 783 -12.80 -7.06 -7.55
N GLN A 784 -11.96 -7.98 -7.06
CA GLN A 784 -12.24 -9.42 -6.97
C GLN A 784 -12.73 -10.01 -8.31
N VAL A 785 -12.18 -9.51 -9.42
CA VAL A 785 -12.49 -9.98 -10.77
C VAL A 785 -11.52 -11.07 -11.17
N PRO A 786 -11.96 -12.05 -11.97
CA PRO A 786 -11.08 -13.06 -12.50
C PRO A 786 -10.25 -12.45 -13.66
N GLU A 787 -9.05 -12.97 -13.86
CA GLU A 787 -8.09 -12.54 -14.89
C GLU A 787 -8.67 -12.52 -16.31
N GLU A 788 -9.64 -13.38 -16.61
CA GLU A 788 -10.27 -13.47 -17.92
C GLU A 788 -10.99 -12.19 -18.35
N TYR A 789 -11.25 -11.28 -17.41
CA TYR A 789 -11.82 -9.96 -17.66
C TYR A 789 -10.92 -9.03 -18.48
N PHE A 790 -9.62 -9.35 -18.60
CA PHE A 790 -8.66 -8.55 -19.37
C PHE A 790 -8.34 -9.15 -20.75
N ASN A 791 -8.71 -10.40 -21.01
CA ASN A 791 -8.40 -11.12 -22.26
C ASN A 791 -8.97 -10.45 -23.51
N ASP A 792 -9.94 -9.54 -23.35
CA ASP A 792 -10.54 -8.82 -24.46
C ASP A 792 -9.65 -7.69 -25.01
N TRP A 793 -8.76 -7.12 -24.19
CA TRP A 793 -7.92 -5.98 -24.57
C TRP A 793 -6.46 -6.04 -24.10
N LEU A 794 -6.06 -7.04 -23.30
CA LEU A 794 -4.68 -7.29 -22.90
C LEU A 794 -4.27 -8.75 -23.20
N SER A 795 -3.02 -8.96 -23.59
CA SER A 795 -2.37 -10.28 -23.53
C SER A 795 -1.97 -10.57 -22.10
N ILE A 796 -2.36 -11.75 -21.62
CA ILE A 796 -2.08 -12.21 -20.25
C ILE A 796 -1.06 -13.37 -20.23
N ARG A 797 -0.44 -13.69 -21.37
CA ARG A 797 0.59 -14.73 -21.46
C ARG A 797 1.98 -14.11 -21.41
N GLU A 798 2.81 -14.61 -20.50
CA GLU A 798 4.27 -14.38 -20.47
C GLU A 798 4.97 -14.90 -21.72
#